data_AF-A0A9P1ISP6-F1
#
_entry.id   AF-A0A9P1ISP6-F1
#
_cell.length_a   1.000
_cell.length_b   1.000
_cell.length_c   1.000
_cell.angle_alpha   90.00
_cell.angle_beta   90.00
_cell.angle_gamma   90.00
#
_symmetry.space_group_name_H-M   'P 1'
#
loop_
_entity.id
_entity.type
_entity.pdbx_description
1 polymer ?
#
loop_
_entity_poly.entity_id
_entity_poly.type
_entity_poly.pdbx_seq_one_letter_code
_entity_poly.pdbx_strand_id
1 'polypeptide(L)'
;MDLMDGILSTMDKNSPSAQFRIPNKIREPPPNIFKRNRQQENEPYSDVKRNKSADTFSTINCIAVQTNSYALKREKMVEKVERLEIDIYAVLKSNKTIRLNGEILVHGDLAIQCRKWGLWNVWKLLISQNSSDLFSGKSYKDGAYDCGSSIYFPAGTFVGGAVENVRLEREDFDDKKWSPIAKMLKSEIRSLKIRITRPKQDLIYTRGGQSVENAAELTRFLETLTSQITMGRDYFQFGNSTFNRSSDEDKHCQLDSDGKEIKTGFEKSVRLVAGVDVGKSEFVMTIDTRRCPFYQEMNVVDMLRIIYNISISDVIKQMRRDGPSQTSKKLCDLKSVAVYPTHLTTKKLNLFFIHDFSDQNAFECKFADESGKEMSVYDYFLDKYRIRLKYPDLPLAIQKIGNRVLCYPLEILKIERGQRVKQNNITAAIQQFMTGKMAMLPAKHIELASKILHEILKIDENPFLQAFGLEITRKPVEMIAKILPAPIIHFARNYKVEIQTGTMKRPIIDSKGGARFLRGAELREIWIINFDGVIRNDGCSRLSNAISDACKNQNIHISKRSGVWKMIDCAESDHQKLRNIMRDAKNNGVSMIFAVTREQRPDVHDFIKLYEAQIGVQTQHISFSTFRKMTGDFGGRQTTDNVIRKFNLKGGGLNFTFSIPRQVQSKQLCDNEKRVHDMLFGNTLFIGFELSHASATCLFDRQNNISCGEPSVVGYSYSLGDPCDLGGYSYLQKPREHSLMYIQKHMSMIVSNYELVKRTMPDKIVIYRSGVGEGDFERVEDEVREMKMVFERERKQVPEFLMIVVSKTSHLRIYPQNLSRNGTSFEQNVPSGTCLTAGITRYDRDEFYLVSQSALIGTIRPARYSIIVNDPKWTVNEISHMTYFLAFGHQVSFQPPAVPNVLYAAENMAKRGRNNFIAHQKSLRLERFANNRNDVKEDASGELIDNLSKMLNACAIQNKNYWA
;
A
#
# COMPACT_ATOMS: atom_id res chain seq x y z
N MET A 1 34.51 -7.22 32.02
CA MET A 1 34.77 -8.15 33.15
C MET A 1 34.86 -7.28 34.38
N ASP A 2 34.08 -7.58 35.41
CA ASP A 2 33.85 -6.79 36.64
C ASP A 2 32.68 -5.81 36.65
N LEU A 3 31.49 -6.29 36.24
CA LEU A 3 30.22 -5.70 36.68
C LEU A 3 29.06 -6.73 36.55
N MET A 4 29.26 -7.95 37.07
CA MET A 4 28.32 -9.07 36.93
C MET A 4 28.17 -9.91 38.23
N ASP A 5 28.37 -9.33 39.42
CA ASP A 5 28.24 -10.08 40.70
C ASP A 5 27.33 -9.41 41.76
N GLY A 6 26.46 -8.47 41.38
CA GLY A 6 25.70 -7.66 42.35
C GLY A 6 24.20 -7.94 42.52
N ILE A 7 23.57 -8.81 41.72
CA ILE A 7 22.09 -8.89 41.68
C ILE A 7 21.59 -10.35 41.68
N LEU A 8 22.07 -11.17 42.62
CA LEU A 8 21.51 -12.50 42.89
C LEU A 8 21.52 -12.85 44.39
N SER A 9 21.00 -11.97 45.25
CA SER A 9 20.65 -12.37 46.62
C SER A 9 19.42 -11.61 47.12
N THR A 10 18.24 -12.22 47.00
CA THR A 10 17.08 -12.13 47.90
C THR A 10 15.80 -12.56 47.17
N MET A 11 15.54 -13.86 47.08
CA MET A 11 14.16 -14.36 47.11
C MET A 11 14.09 -15.62 47.95
N ASP A 12 13.26 -15.51 48.97
CA ASP A 12 13.09 -16.42 50.07
C ASP A 12 12.21 -17.61 49.69
N LYS A 13 12.39 -18.67 50.47
CA LYS A 13 11.87 -20.02 50.33
C LYS A 13 10.40 -20.08 50.75
N ASN A 14 9.54 -20.76 49.97
CA ASN A 14 8.50 -21.66 50.50
C ASN A 14 7.97 -22.60 49.39
N SER A 15 7.94 -23.88 49.75
CA SER A 15 7.69 -25.17 49.06
C SER A 15 6.32 -25.37 48.35
N PRO A 16 6.00 -26.55 47.74
CA PRO A 16 6.82 -27.75 47.45
C PRO A 16 6.78 -28.26 45.99
N SER A 17 7.75 -29.13 45.75
CA SER A 17 8.05 -30.01 44.62
C SER A 17 6.90 -30.85 44.03
N ALA A 18 6.83 -30.88 42.69
CA ALA A 18 6.45 -32.07 41.93
C ALA A 18 7.48 -32.27 40.79
N GLN A 19 8.19 -33.40 40.86
CA GLN A 19 9.30 -33.78 39.99
C GLN A 19 8.84 -34.03 38.55
N PHE A 20 9.39 -33.28 37.59
CA PHE A 20 9.35 -33.65 36.18
C PHE A 20 10.44 -34.69 35.90
N ARG A 21 10.03 -35.95 35.70
CA ARG A 21 10.86 -36.98 35.07
C ARG A 21 10.96 -36.68 33.58
N ILE A 22 12.18 -36.50 33.09
CA ILE A 22 12.53 -36.47 31.66
C ILE A 22 12.68 -37.92 31.19
N PRO A 23 11.90 -38.42 30.20
CA PRO A 23 12.29 -39.61 29.46
C PRO A 23 13.03 -39.20 28.19
N ASN A 24 14.33 -39.46 28.19
CA ASN A 24 15.11 -39.61 26.96
C ASN A 24 14.53 -40.75 26.12
N LYS A 25 14.00 -40.43 24.95
CA LYS A 25 14.08 -41.25 23.73
C LYS A 25 13.54 -40.44 22.54
N ILE A 26 14.48 -39.84 21.82
CA ILE A 26 14.30 -39.38 20.45
C ILE A 26 13.86 -40.61 19.63
N ARG A 27 12.62 -40.63 19.16
CA ARG A 27 12.20 -41.50 18.06
C ARG A 27 12.06 -40.62 16.83
N GLU A 28 12.85 -40.95 15.82
CA GLU A 28 12.74 -40.40 14.47
C GLU A 28 11.29 -40.53 13.95
N PRO A 29 10.78 -39.55 13.18
CA PRO A 29 9.46 -39.64 12.59
C PRO A 29 9.45 -40.75 11.51
N PRO A 30 8.37 -41.53 11.37
CA PRO A 30 8.30 -42.61 10.41
C PRO A 30 8.29 -42.08 8.96
N PRO A 31 8.86 -42.81 8.00
CA PRO A 31 8.90 -42.42 6.60
C PRO A 31 7.52 -42.61 5.94
N ASN A 32 7.11 -41.60 5.16
CA ASN A 32 6.18 -41.68 4.03
C ASN A 32 5.21 -42.87 3.99
N ILE A 33 4.02 -42.70 4.56
CA ILE A 33 2.85 -43.50 4.19
C ILE A 33 1.67 -42.54 4.00
N PHE A 34 1.65 -41.83 2.88
CA PHE A 34 0.42 -41.50 2.14
C PHE A 34 0.82 -41.30 0.68
N LYS A 35 0.86 -42.42 -0.06
CA LYS A 35 0.83 -42.37 -1.52
C LYS A 35 -0.42 -41.57 -1.91
N ARG A 36 -0.19 -40.45 -2.58
CA ARG A 36 -1.21 -39.68 -3.31
C ARG A 36 -2.01 -40.63 -4.21
N ASN A 37 -3.27 -40.88 -3.88
CA ASN A 37 -4.25 -41.24 -4.90
C ASN A 37 -4.58 -39.96 -5.67
N ARG A 38 -3.82 -39.71 -6.73
CA ARG A 38 -4.01 -38.63 -7.70
C ARG A 38 -4.96 -39.05 -8.84
N GLN A 39 -5.97 -39.86 -8.52
CA GLN A 39 -6.96 -40.37 -9.46
C GLN A 39 -8.35 -40.39 -8.81
N GLN A 40 -8.87 -39.20 -8.54
CA GLN A 40 -10.30 -38.84 -8.46
C GLN A 40 -10.34 -37.35 -8.11
N GLU A 41 -11.29 -36.61 -8.69
CA GLU A 41 -11.41 -35.14 -8.70
C GLU A 41 -10.59 -34.41 -9.79
N ASN A 42 -10.71 -34.89 -11.02
CA ASN A 42 -10.79 -34.02 -12.21
C ASN A 42 -12.20 -34.22 -12.79
N GLU A 43 -13.22 -33.72 -12.09
CA GLU A 43 -14.49 -33.43 -12.74
C GLU A 43 -14.50 -31.94 -13.11
N PRO A 44 -14.86 -31.58 -14.35
CA PRO A 44 -14.93 -30.18 -14.76
C PRO A 44 -15.98 -29.48 -13.91
N TYR A 45 -15.60 -28.34 -13.32
CA TYR A 45 -16.47 -27.31 -12.72
C TYR A 45 -17.58 -26.87 -13.71
N SER A 46 -18.56 -27.73 -13.93
CA SER A 46 -19.63 -27.54 -14.92
C SER A 46 -21.03 -27.86 -14.41
N ASP A 47 -21.17 -28.35 -13.18
CA ASP A 47 -22.47 -28.49 -12.52
C ASP A 47 -22.65 -27.51 -11.36
N VAL A 48 -22.71 -26.21 -11.69
CA VAL A 48 -23.34 -25.22 -10.81
C VAL A 48 -24.85 -25.35 -10.94
N LYS A 49 -25.42 -26.43 -10.40
CA LYS A 49 -26.80 -26.36 -9.88
C LYS A 49 -26.74 -25.42 -8.69
N ARG A 50 -26.93 -24.11 -8.94
CA ARG A 50 -27.21 -23.13 -7.89
C ARG A 50 -28.37 -23.69 -7.08
N ASN A 51 -28.12 -24.14 -5.86
CA ASN A 51 -29.15 -24.39 -4.86
C ASN A 51 -29.87 -23.05 -4.60
N LYS A 52 -30.89 -22.76 -5.41
CA LYS A 52 -31.77 -21.60 -5.23
C LYS A 52 -32.56 -21.67 -3.91
N SER A 53 -32.52 -22.80 -3.19
CA SER A 53 -33.28 -23.05 -1.97
C SER A 53 -32.53 -22.77 -0.65
N ALA A 54 -31.33 -22.17 -0.67
CA ALA A 54 -30.50 -22.00 0.53
C ALA A 54 -30.02 -20.56 0.81
N ASP A 55 -30.33 -19.58 -0.04
CA ASP A 55 -29.92 -18.18 0.17
C ASP A 55 -30.95 -17.46 1.05
N THR A 56 -30.47 -16.82 2.12
CA THR A 56 -31.34 -16.20 3.12
C THR A 56 -31.78 -14.78 2.73
N PHE A 57 -31.09 -14.12 1.80
CA PHE A 57 -31.35 -12.74 1.42
C PHE A 57 -31.97 -12.61 0.02
N SER A 58 -33.08 -11.90 -0.09
CA SER A 58 -33.70 -11.57 -1.36
C SER A 58 -32.99 -10.40 -2.05
N THR A 59 -32.97 -10.39 -3.39
CA THR A 59 -32.44 -9.25 -4.14
C THR A 59 -33.54 -8.19 -4.28
N ILE A 60 -33.39 -7.07 -3.55
CA ILE A 60 -34.41 -6.01 -3.51
C ILE A 60 -34.26 -5.03 -4.67
N ASN A 61 -33.05 -4.49 -4.83
CA ASN A 61 -32.73 -3.43 -5.77
C ASN A 61 -31.51 -3.80 -6.61
N CYS A 62 -31.55 -3.36 -7.86
CA CYS A 62 -30.48 -3.56 -8.83
C CYS A 62 -30.19 -2.25 -9.56
N ILE A 63 -28.98 -2.12 -10.08
CA ILE A 63 -28.56 -0.99 -10.91
C ILE A 63 -27.76 -1.49 -12.08
N ALA A 64 -28.07 -0.97 -13.27
CA ALA A 64 -27.26 -1.21 -14.46
C ALA A 64 -25.96 -0.42 -14.34
N VAL A 65 -24.84 -1.14 -14.44
CA VAL A 65 -23.49 -0.59 -14.29
C VAL A 65 -22.64 -0.93 -15.49
N GLN A 66 -21.65 -0.08 -15.73
CA GLN A 66 -20.53 -0.34 -16.63
C GLN A 66 -19.23 -0.29 -15.84
N THR A 67 -18.19 -0.94 -16.36
CA THR A 67 -16.88 -1.01 -15.72
C THR A 67 -15.81 -0.35 -16.59
N ASN A 68 -14.58 -0.22 -16.08
CA ASN A 68 -13.41 0.15 -16.89
C ASN A 68 -12.70 -1.08 -17.49
N SER A 69 -13.47 -2.11 -17.81
CA SER A 69 -12.95 -3.39 -18.27
C SER A 69 -13.50 -3.73 -19.65
N TYR A 70 -12.69 -4.37 -20.48
CA TYR A 70 -12.98 -4.68 -21.88
C TYR A 70 -12.73 -6.17 -22.14
N ALA A 71 -13.66 -6.85 -22.80
CA ALA A 71 -13.53 -8.28 -23.05
C ALA A 71 -12.51 -8.54 -24.17
N LEU A 72 -11.71 -9.58 -23.97
CA LEU A 72 -10.75 -10.10 -24.94
C LEU A 72 -11.42 -11.21 -25.76
N LYS A 73 -11.77 -10.90 -27.01
CA LYS A 73 -12.42 -11.80 -27.96
C LYS A 73 -11.36 -12.68 -28.63
N ARG A 74 -11.41 -13.98 -28.30
CA ARG A 74 -10.41 -14.98 -28.67
C ARG A 74 -10.87 -15.90 -29.81
N GLU A 75 -12.06 -15.71 -30.34
CA GLU A 75 -12.69 -16.60 -31.32
C GLU A 75 -11.83 -16.72 -32.59
N LYS A 76 -11.21 -15.61 -33.01
CA LYS A 76 -10.32 -15.54 -34.18
C LYS A 76 -8.84 -15.73 -33.84
N MET A 77 -8.49 -15.98 -32.56
CA MET A 77 -7.09 -16.14 -32.19
C MET A 77 -6.50 -17.42 -32.78
N VAL A 78 -5.20 -17.37 -33.06
CA VAL A 78 -4.40 -18.55 -33.41
C VAL A 78 -4.54 -19.60 -32.30
N GLU A 79 -4.86 -20.84 -32.65
CA GLU A 79 -5.23 -21.88 -31.67
C GLU A 79 -4.12 -22.18 -30.65
N LYS A 80 -2.87 -22.18 -31.13
CA LYS A 80 -1.68 -22.57 -30.38
C LYS A 80 -0.62 -21.48 -30.52
N VAL A 81 -0.10 -21.04 -29.40
CA VAL A 81 1.02 -20.10 -29.30
C VAL A 81 2.21 -20.87 -28.71
N GLU A 82 3.37 -20.69 -29.32
CA GLU A 82 4.63 -21.26 -28.86
C GLU A 82 5.36 -20.23 -28.01
N ARG A 83 5.72 -20.61 -26.78
CA ARG A 83 6.60 -19.84 -25.89
C ARG A 83 8.04 -20.30 -26.10
N LEU A 84 8.94 -19.36 -26.34
CA LEU A 84 10.37 -19.60 -26.40
C LEU A 84 11.06 -18.77 -25.31
N GLU A 85 12.20 -19.27 -24.83
CA GLU A 85 13.04 -18.57 -23.87
C GLU A 85 14.20 -17.89 -24.57
N ILE A 86 14.46 -16.63 -24.24
CA ILE A 86 15.54 -15.84 -24.80
C ILE A 86 16.52 -15.42 -23.70
N ASP A 87 17.81 -15.59 -23.96
CA ASP A 87 18.92 -15.14 -23.12
C ASP A 87 19.86 -14.25 -23.90
N ILE A 88 20.09 -13.03 -23.40
CA ILE A 88 20.89 -12.02 -24.09
C ILE A 88 22.13 -11.73 -23.25
N TYR A 89 23.30 -12.03 -23.79
CA TYR A 89 24.60 -11.81 -23.16
C TYR A 89 25.37 -10.71 -23.88
N ALA A 90 25.78 -9.66 -23.15
CA ALA A 90 26.76 -8.71 -23.63
C ALA A 90 28.18 -9.26 -23.45
N VAL A 91 28.96 -9.26 -24.52
CA VAL A 91 30.40 -9.58 -24.50
C VAL A 91 31.15 -8.25 -24.44
N LEU A 92 31.86 -8.02 -23.35
CA LEU A 92 32.68 -6.82 -23.17
C LEU A 92 33.99 -6.92 -23.96
N LYS A 93 34.66 -5.79 -24.24
CA LYS A 93 36.03 -5.79 -24.78
C LYS A 93 37.03 -6.58 -23.91
N SER A 94 36.77 -6.69 -22.60
CA SER A 94 37.54 -7.52 -21.67
C SER A 94 37.24 -9.02 -21.77
N ASN A 95 36.47 -9.47 -22.77
CA ASN A 95 35.96 -10.82 -22.97
C ASN A 95 35.06 -11.37 -21.84
N LYS A 96 34.74 -10.58 -20.82
CA LYS A 96 33.73 -10.92 -19.81
C LYS A 96 32.33 -10.88 -20.42
N THR A 97 31.52 -11.90 -20.12
CA THR A 97 30.12 -11.97 -20.54
C THR A 97 29.18 -11.57 -19.41
N ILE A 98 28.12 -10.83 -19.75
CA ILE A 98 27.14 -10.33 -18.78
C ILE A 98 25.73 -10.54 -19.34
N ARG A 99 24.86 -11.25 -18.62
CA ARG A 99 23.47 -11.52 -19.05
C ARG A 99 22.58 -10.29 -18.85
N LEU A 100 22.19 -9.62 -19.93
CA LEU A 100 21.45 -8.35 -19.92
C LEU A 100 19.99 -8.48 -19.44
N ASN A 101 19.38 -9.64 -19.63
CA ASN A 101 18.00 -9.92 -19.24
C ASN A 101 17.86 -10.82 -17.99
N GLY A 102 18.98 -11.11 -17.31
CA GLY A 102 19.02 -11.88 -16.05
C GLY A 102 18.76 -11.04 -14.80
N GLU A 103 19.21 -11.53 -13.63
CA GLU A 103 19.11 -10.80 -12.35
C GLU A 103 19.64 -9.37 -12.49
N ILE A 104 18.93 -8.45 -11.83
CA ILE A 104 18.96 -7.01 -12.10
C ILE A 104 20.39 -6.44 -11.94
N LEU A 105 21.13 -6.38 -13.05
CA LEU A 105 22.45 -5.74 -13.11
C LEU A 105 22.38 -4.23 -12.86
N VAL A 106 21.22 -3.62 -13.05
CA VAL A 106 21.04 -2.16 -12.96
C VAL A 106 19.67 -1.86 -12.32
N HIS A 107 19.65 -1.29 -11.12
CA HIS A 107 18.39 -0.85 -10.49
C HIS A 107 18.20 0.68 -10.52
N GLY A 108 16.96 1.11 -10.26
CA GLY A 108 16.49 2.49 -10.42
C GLY A 108 15.59 2.64 -11.64
N ASP A 109 14.66 3.59 -11.59
CA ASP A 109 13.64 3.79 -12.63
C ASP A 109 14.25 3.94 -14.02
N LEU A 110 15.28 4.78 -14.15
CA LEU A 110 15.96 5.07 -15.40
C LEU A 110 16.74 3.87 -15.96
N ALA A 111 17.36 3.09 -15.08
CA ALA A 111 18.06 1.87 -15.43
C ALA A 111 17.11 0.81 -16.02
N ILE A 112 15.95 0.65 -15.38
CA ILE A 112 14.89 -0.25 -15.86
C ILE A 112 14.39 0.20 -17.24
N GLN A 113 14.20 1.50 -17.46
CA GLN A 113 13.80 2.03 -18.78
C GLN A 113 14.87 1.77 -19.84
N CYS A 114 16.14 2.10 -19.55
CA CYS A 114 17.24 1.87 -20.48
C CYS A 114 17.38 0.39 -20.85
N ARG A 115 17.23 -0.51 -19.88
CA ARG A 115 17.19 -1.96 -20.14
C ARG A 115 16.07 -2.33 -21.08
N LYS A 116 14.82 -1.97 -20.76
CA LYS A 116 13.66 -2.30 -21.61
C LYS A 116 13.83 -1.79 -23.03
N TRP A 117 14.21 -0.53 -23.21
CA TRP A 117 14.45 0.02 -24.55
C TRP A 117 15.63 -0.63 -25.28
N GLY A 118 16.68 -1.01 -24.56
CA GLY A 118 17.82 -1.73 -25.11
C GLY A 118 17.40 -3.11 -25.62
N LEU A 119 16.77 -3.90 -24.76
CA LEU A 119 16.24 -5.23 -25.11
C LEU A 119 15.21 -5.16 -26.24
N TRP A 120 14.36 -4.12 -26.25
CA TRP A 120 13.41 -3.89 -27.34
C TRP A 120 14.07 -3.60 -28.69
N ASN A 121 15.19 -2.88 -28.68
CA ASN A 121 15.96 -2.66 -29.90
C ASN A 121 16.68 -3.93 -30.36
N VAL A 122 17.20 -4.73 -29.43
CA VAL A 122 17.77 -6.05 -29.73
C VAL A 122 16.72 -6.95 -30.36
N TRP A 123 15.51 -7.01 -29.80
CA TRP A 123 14.39 -7.78 -30.33
C TRP A 123 14.08 -7.44 -31.80
N LYS A 124 13.89 -6.15 -32.11
CA LYS A 124 13.59 -5.72 -33.49
C LYS A 124 14.66 -6.15 -34.46
N LEU A 125 15.93 -6.03 -34.08
CA LEU A 125 17.06 -6.35 -34.94
C LEU A 125 17.23 -7.86 -35.11
N LEU A 126 17.17 -8.62 -34.01
CA LEU A 126 17.22 -10.08 -33.98
C LEU A 126 16.23 -10.69 -34.97
N ILE A 127 14.95 -10.29 -34.90
CA ILE A 127 13.93 -10.82 -35.79
C ILE A 127 14.14 -10.33 -37.23
N SER A 128 14.53 -9.06 -37.44
CA SER A 128 14.74 -8.55 -38.80
C SER A 128 15.88 -9.24 -39.56
N GLN A 129 16.98 -9.59 -38.88
CA GLN A 129 18.13 -10.24 -39.51
C GLN A 129 17.94 -11.75 -39.69
N ASN A 130 17.10 -12.39 -38.86
CA ASN A 130 16.88 -13.83 -38.89
C ASN A 130 15.45 -14.19 -39.33
N SER A 131 14.79 -13.27 -40.06
CA SER A 131 13.38 -13.41 -40.43
C SER A 131 13.16 -14.64 -41.31
N SER A 132 13.94 -14.81 -42.37
CA SER A 132 13.88 -15.99 -43.26
C SER A 132 14.29 -17.28 -42.56
N ASP A 133 15.38 -17.22 -41.79
CA ASP A 133 16.09 -18.42 -41.36
C ASP A 133 15.49 -19.05 -40.10
N LEU A 134 15.02 -18.23 -39.16
CA LEU A 134 14.49 -18.69 -37.87
C LEU A 134 13.00 -18.41 -37.68
N PHE A 135 12.42 -17.42 -38.35
CA PHE A 135 11.06 -16.94 -38.09
C PHE A 135 10.13 -16.98 -39.32
N SER A 136 10.41 -17.82 -40.31
CA SER A 136 9.51 -18.09 -41.46
C SER A 136 9.08 -16.82 -42.23
N GLY A 137 9.97 -15.85 -42.39
CA GLY A 137 9.71 -14.57 -43.05
C GLY A 137 8.86 -13.58 -42.24
N LYS A 138 8.58 -13.86 -40.97
CA LYS A 138 7.80 -12.99 -40.08
C LYS A 138 8.62 -11.85 -39.50
N SER A 139 7.93 -10.78 -39.16
CA SER A 139 8.49 -9.57 -38.56
C SER A 139 8.44 -9.63 -37.04
N TYR A 140 9.16 -8.71 -36.37
CA TYR A 140 9.10 -8.53 -34.93
C TYR A 140 7.70 -8.14 -34.43
N LYS A 141 6.81 -7.68 -35.33
CA LYS A 141 5.41 -7.36 -35.07
C LYS A 141 4.51 -8.59 -34.99
N ASP A 142 4.95 -9.72 -35.54
CA ASP A 142 4.21 -10.98 -35.54
C ASP A 142 4.43 -11.81 -34.25
N GLY A 143 5.21 -11.27 -33.30
CA GLY A 143 5.49 -11.88 -32.01
C GLY A 143 5.33 -10.92 -30.84
N ALA A 144 5.27 -11.48 -29.63
CA ALA A 144 5.24 -10.72 -28.39
C ALA A 144 6.49 -11.00 -27.55
N TYR A 145 6.97 -10.00 -26.82
CA TYR A 145 8.20 -10.10 -26.01
C TYR A 145 8.04 -9.29 -24.73
N ASP A 146 8.25 -9.95 -23.58
CA ASP A 146 8.12 -9.38 -22.24
C ASP A 146 9.26 -8.41 -21.86
N CYS A 147 10.26 -8.20 -22.73
CA CYS A 147 11.51 -7.51 -22.40
C CYS A 147 12.25 -8.12 -21.19
N GLY A 148 12.05 -9.43 -21.01
CA GLY A 148 12.62 -10.28 -19.99
C GLY A 148 13.18 -11.53 -20.65
N SER A 149 12.54 -12.67 -20.41
CA SER A 149 13.05 -13.98 -20.84
C SER A 149 12.12 -14.73 -21.77
N SER A 150 10.90 -14.24 -22.01
CA SER A 150 9.88 -14.99 -22.74
C SER A 150 9.44 -14.26 -24.01
N ILE A 151 9.51 -14.96 -25.13
CA ILE A 151 8.98 -14.52 -26.43
C ILE A 151 7.88 -15.48 -26.88
N TYR A 152 6.89 -14.95 -27.58
CA TYR A 152 5.71 -15.69 -28.00
C TYR A 152 5.47 -15.49 -29.49
N PHE A 153 5.14 -16.58 -30.18
CA PHE A 153 4.78 -16.59 -31.60
C PHE A 153 3.62 -17.56 -31.86
N PRO A 154 2.84 -17.39 -32.94
CA PRO A 154 1.97 -18.44 -33.43
C PRO A 154 2.79 -19.73 -33.67
N ALA A 155 2.25 -20.87 -33.23
CA ALA A 155 2.95 -22.15 -33.34
C ALA A 155 3.36 -22.44 -34.80
N GLY A 156 4.60 -22.90 -34.98
CA GLY A 156 5.18 -23.17 -36.31
C GLY A 156 5.86 -21.96 -36.96
N THR A 157 5.85 -20.78 -36.34
CA THR A 157 6.61 -19.61 -36.84
C THR A 157 8.11 -19.80 -36.66
N PHE A 158 8.53 -20.31 -35.50
CA PHE A 158 9.93 -20.57 -35.21
C PHE A 158 10.34 -21.93 -35.79
N VAL A 159 11.31 -21.93 -36.70
CA VAL A 159 11.80 -23.14 -37.42
C VAL A 159 13.14 -23.66 -36.92
N GLY A 160 13.74 -22.97 -35.93
CA GLY A 160 15.01 -23.37 -35.32
C GLY A 160 14.94 -24.68 -34.52
N GLY A 161 16.10 -25.18 -34.11
CA GLY A 161 16.26 -26.37 -33.27
C GLY A 161 15.82 -26.16 -31.81
N ALA A 162 16.25 -27.07 -30.93
CA ALA A 162 15.95 -26.97 -29.49
C ALA A 162 16.68 -25.78 -28.83
N VAL A 163 17.87 -25.45 -29.32
CA VAL A 163 18.67 -24.30 -28.87
C VAL A 163 19.33 -23.66 -30.09
N GLU A 164 19.13 -22.37 -30.28
CA GLU A 164 19.76 -21.57 -31.33
C GLU A 164 20.61 -20.46 -30.72
N ASN A 165 21.74 -20.15 -31.35
CA ASN A 165 22.61 -19.07 -30.92
C ASN A 165 22.79 -18.06 -32.04
N VAL A 166 22.41 -16.82 -31.78
CA VAL A 166 22.54 -15.70 -32.71
C VAL A 166 23.54 -14.71 -32.14
N ARG A 167 24.30 -14.06 -33.01
CA ARG A 167 25.26 -13.02 -32.63
C ARG A 167 24.95 -11.73 -33.36
N LEU A 168 24.87 -10.63 -32.61
CA LEU A 168 24.72 -9.27 -33.14
C LEU A 168 25.97 -8.45 -32.76
N GLU A 169 26.50 -7.69 -33.69
CA GLU A 169 27.65 -6.82 -33.50
C GLU A 169 27.21 -5.37 -33.26
N ARG A 170 28.16 -4.51 -32.86
CA ARG A 170 27.89 -3.08 -32.60
C ARG A 170 27.41 -2.38 -33.87
N GLU A 171 27.98 -2.74 -35.00
CA GLU A 171 27.79 -2.11 -36.31
C GLU A 171 26.37 -2.32 -36.84
N ASP A 172 25.67 -3.35 -36.35
CA ASP A 172 24.28 -3.62 -36.72
C ASP A 172 23.29 -2.58 -36.16
N PHE A 173 23.73 -1.73 -35.22
CA PHE A 173 22.90 -0.73 -34.56
C PHE A 173 23.27 0.70 -34.96
N ASP A 174 22.27 1.53 -35.25
CA ASP A 174 22.47 2.98 -35.25
C ASP A 174 22.74 3.51 -33.82
N ASP A 175 23.40 4.67 -33.71
CA ASP A 175 23.77 5.27 -32.42
C ASP A 175 22.57 5.52 -31.50
N LYS A 176 21.41 5.86 -32.11
CA LYS A 176 20.19 6.09 -31.34
C LYS A 176 19.73 4.78 -30.70
N LYS A 177 19.72 3.66 -31.41
CA LYS A 177 19.28 2.34 -30.94
C LYS A 177 20.29 1.69 -30.02
N TRP A 178 21.58 1.89 -30.25
CA TRP A 178 22.66 1.39 -29.41
C TRP A 178 22.76 2.11 -28.06
N SER A 179 22.44 3.41 -28.02
CA SER A 179 22.62 4.24 -26.81
C SER A 179 22.05 3.65 -25.50
N PRO A 180 20.84 3.05 -25.42
CA PRO A 180 20.35 2.42 -24.19
C PRO A 180 21.16 1.20 -23.81
N ILE A 181 21.56 0.39 -24.79
CA ILE A 181 22.37 -0.82 -24.59
C ILE A 181 23.72 -0.42 -24.00
N ALA A 182 24.37 0.60 -24.59
CA ALA A 182 25.59 1.18 -24.05
C ALA A 182 25.43 1.78 -22.65
N LYS A 183 24.26 2.37 -22.33
CA LYS A 183 23.98 2.91 -20.98
C LYS A 183 23.76 1.83 -19.92
N MET A 184 23.43 0.59 -20.30
CA MET A 184 23.20 -0.49 -19.34
C MET A 184 24.49 -0.92 -18.65
N LEU A 185 25.62 -0.87 -19.35
CA LEU A 185 26.92 -1.28 -18.83
C LEU A 185 27.90 -0.12 -18.89
N LYS A 186 28.61 0.17 -17.79
CA LYS A 186 29.69 1.18 -17.74
C LYS A 186 30.97 0.73 -18.48
N SER A 187 30.83 -0.15 -19.47
CA SER A 187 31.93 -0.80 -20.17
C SER A 187 31.58 -0.93 -21.64
N GLU A 188 32.59 -0.85 -22.49
CA GLU A 188 32.38 -0.99 -23.94
C GLU A 188 32.00 -2.43 -24.30
N ILE A 189 30.80 -2.56 -24.85
CA ILE A 189 30.25 -3.81 -25.34
C ILE A 189 30.78 -4.02 -26.76
N ARG A 190 31.40 -5.19 -27.00
CA ARG A 190 31.90 -5.61 -28.31
C ARG A 190 30.77 -6.19 -29.15
N SER A 191 30.08 -7.19 -28.61
CA SER A 191 29.03 -7.93 -29.32
C SER A 191 27.96 -8.41 -28.36
N LEU A 192 26.80 -8.80 -28.88
CA LEU A 192 25.72 -9.47 -28.15
C LEU A 192 25.61 -10.93 -28.62
N LYS A 193 25.64 -11.87 -27.67
CA LYS A 193 25.32 -13.29 -27.90
C LYS A 193 23.93 -13.57 -27.38
N ILE A 194 23.07 -14.09 -28.24
CA ILE A 194 21.67 -14.34 -27.96
C ILE A 194 21.45 -15.85 -28.06
N ARG A 195 20.91 -16.45 -27.02
CA ARG A 195 20.52 -17.85 -26.99
C ARG A 195 19.00 -17.94 -26.96
N ILE A 196 18.42 -18.66 -27.91
CA ILE A 196 16.99 -18.94 -27.97
C ILE A 196 16.82 -20.42 -27.62
N THR A 197 15.97 -20.73 -26.66
CA THR A 197 15.72 -22.10 -26.20
C THR A 197 14.24 -22.41 -26.36
N ARG A 198 13.94 -23.56 -26.96
CA ARG A 198 12.59 -24.12 -27.08
C ARG A 198 12.35 -25.09 -25.93
N PRO A 199 11.48 -24.78 -24.95
CA PRO A 199 11.18 -25.68 -23.84
C PRO A 199 10.48 -26.96 -24.32
N LYS A 200 10.65 -28.08 -23.60
CA LYS A 200 9.96 -29.35 -23.93
C LYS A 200 8.46 -29.22 -23.59
N GLN A 201 7.61 -29.19 -24.61
CA GLN A 201 6.13 -29.13 -24.55
C GLN A 201 5.56 -27.94 -23.74
N ASP A 202 5.57 -26.74 -24.33
CA ASP A 202 5.02 -25.50 -23.74
C ASP A 202 4.10 -24.76 -24.75
N LEU A 203 3.15 -25.50 -25.35
CA LEU A 203 2.15 -24.88 -26.23
C LEU A 203 1.05 -24.23 -25.39
N ILE A 204 0.82 -22.94 -25.64
CA ILE A 204 -0.25 -22.17 -25.03
C ILE A 204 -1.48 -22.27 -25.93
N TYR A 205 -2.48 -23.01 -25.50
CA TYR A 205 -3.79 -23.04 -26.12
C TYR A 205 -4.55 -21.75 -25.84
N THR A 206 -5.04 -21.10 -26.87
CA THR A 206 -5.75 -19.82 -26.77
C THR A 206 -7.27 -19.98 -26.83
N ARG A 207 -7.77 -21.16 -27.22
CA ARG A 207 -9.20 -21.50 -27.39
C ARG A 207 -9.51 -22.87 -26.80
N GLY A 208 -10.79 -23.16 -26.59
CA GLY A 208 -11.26 -24.44 -26.05
C GLY A 208 -11.02 -24.64 -24.54
N GLY A 209 -11.39 -25.81 -24.01
CA GLY A 209 -11.24 -26.14 -22.57
C GLY A 209 -9.80 -26.09 -22.07
N GLN A 210 -8.84 -26.47 -22.91
CA GLN A 210 -7.39 -26.41 -22.60
C GLN A 210 -6.90 -24.99 -22.31
N SER A 211 -7.59 -23.95 -22.82
CA SER A 211 -7.26 -22.55 -22.52
C SER A 211 -7.50 -22.15 -21.06
N VAL A 212 -8.32 -22.93 -20.33
CA VAL A 212 -8.58 -22.75 -18.91
C VAL A 212 -7.52 -23.49 -18.08
N GLU A 213 -7.09 -24.67 -18.52
CA GLU A 213 -6.04 -25.45 -17.85
C GLU A 213 -4.68 -24.73 -17.84
N ASN A 214 -4.35 -24.01 -18.91
CA ASN A 214 -3.13 -23.19 -19.01
C ASN A 214 -3.37 -21.69 -18.72
N ALA A 215 -4.46 -21.33 -18.03
CA ALA A 215 -4.92 -19.94 -17.88
C ALA A 215 -3.86 -18.99 -17.31
N ALA A 216 -2.99 -19.47 -16.41
CA ALA A 216 -1.94 -18.64 -15.82
C ALA A 216 -0.94 -18.12 -16.88
N GLU A 217 -0.49 -19.01 -17.76
CA GLU A 217 0.47 -18.66 -18.81
C GLU A 217 -0.22 -17.91 -19.96
N LEU A 218 -1.46 -18.29 -20.31
CA LEU A 218 -2.27 -17.53 -21.25
C LEU A 218 -2.51 -16.09 -20.76
N THR A 219 -2.75 -15.88 -19.46
CA THR A 219 -2.87 -14.54 -18.88
C THR A 219 -1.60 -13.73 -19.08
N ARG A 220 -0.42 -14.29 -18.77
CA ARG A 220 0.89 -13.63 -18.96
C ARG A 220 1.16 -13.25 -20.42
N PHE A 221 0.83 -14.16 -21.33
CA PHE A 221 0.92 -13.92 -22.77
C PHE A 221 0.00 -12.76 -23.19
N LEU A 222 -1.28 -12.78 -22.80
CA LEU A 222 -2.23 -11.72 -23.12
C LEU A 222 -1.83 -10.36 -22.50
N GLU A 223 -1.28 -10.35 -21.28
CA GLU A 223 -0.74 -9.13 -20.66
C GLU A 223 0.43 -8.54 -21.47
N THR A 224 1.31 -9.39 -21.96
CA THR A 224 2.46 -8.99 -22.78
C THR A 224 1.98 -8.47 -24.14
N LEU A 225 1.15 -9.26 -24.83
CA LEU A 225 0.61 -8.94 -26.15
C LEU A 225 -0.12 -7.59 -26.16
N THR A 226 -1.00 -7.36 -25.18
CA THR A 226 -1.76 -6.10 -25.08
C THR A 226 -0.90 -4.90 -24.68
N SER A 227 0.31 -5.10 -24.14
CA SER A 227 1.27 -4.02 -23.83
C SER A 227 2.27 -3.74 -24.95
N GLN A 228 2.31 -4.59 -25.99
CA GLN A 228 3.45 -4.67 -26.89
C GLN A 228 3.73 -3.35 -27.63
N ILE A 229 2.66 -2.63 -28.00
CA ILE A 229 2.75 -1.34 -28.71
C ILE A 229 3.38 -0.22 -27.87
N THR A 230 3.30 -0.30 -26.53
CA THR A 230 3.83 0.72 -25.63
C THR A 230 5.29 0.47 -25.21
N MET A 231 5.95 -0.57 -25.71
CA MET A 231 7.35 -0.93 -25.37
C MET A 231 8.40 0.02 -25.97
N GLY A 232 7.97 0.97 -26.81
CA GLY A 232 8.81 1.99 -27.41
C GLY A 232 9.36 3.06 -26.44
N ARG A 233 10.10 4.03 -26.99
CA ARG A 233 10.72 5.14 -26.24
C ARG A 233 9.77 6.25 -25.82
N ASP A 234 8.58 6.27 -26.40
CA ASP A 234 7.59 7.30 -26.17
C ASP A 234 6.87 7.13 -24.83
N TYR A 235 7.09 5.99 -24.16
CA TYR A 235 6.50 5.66 -22.88
C TYR A 235 7.55 5.27 -21.84
N PHE A 236 7.27 5.64 -20.60
CA PHE A 236 7.91 5.09 -19.41
C PHE A 236 7.06 3.94 -18.86
N GLN A 237 7.67 2.79 -18.60
CA GLN A 237 6.97 1.61 -18.10
C GLN A 237 7.50 1.11 -16.76
N PHE A 238 6.66 1.09 -15.73
CA PHE A 238 7.01 0.64 -14.39
C PHE A 238 6.07 -0.50 -13.96
N GLY A 239 6.53 -1.75 -14.09
CA GLY A 239 5.62 -2.90 -13.96
C GLY A 239 4.50 -2.80 -14.99
N ASN A 240 3.26 -2.81 -14.52
CA ASN A 240 2.05 -2.69 -15.35
C ASN A 240 1.64 -1.23 -15.62
N SER A 241 2.34 -0.25 -15.02
CA SER A 241 2.05 1.17 -15.21
C SER A 241 2.79 1.73 -16.42
N THR A 242 2.09 2.48 -17.27
CA THR A 242 2.61 3.14 -18.46
C THR A 242 2.32 4.64 -18.40
N PHE A 243 3.34 5.46 -18.62
CA PHE A 243 3.25 6.93 -18.63
C PHE A 243 3.81 7.47 -19.93
N ASN A 244 3.16 8.46 -20.53
CA ASN A 244 3.67 9.11 -21.72
C ASN A 244 4.91 9.96 -21.38
N ARG A 245 5.93 9.92 -22.23
CA ARG A 245 7.18 10.69 -22.06
C ARG A 245 6.98 12.19 -22.30
N SER A 246 6.11 12.55 -23.24
CA SER A 246 5.80 13.92 -23.64
C SER A 246 4.29 14.06 -23.81
N SER A 247 3.58 14.24 -22.70
CA SER A 247 2.15 14.52 -22.73
C SER A 247 1.90 16.03 -22.64
N ASP A 248 1.03 16.55 -23.50
CA ASP A 248 0.52 17.93 -23.34
C ASP A 248 -0.34 18.08 -22.07
N GLU A 249 -0.94 16.99 -21.56
CA GLU A 249 -1.69 17.02 -20.29
C GLU A 249 -0.78 17.29 -19.07
N ASP A 250 0.53 17.00 -19.17
CA ASP A 250 1.49 17.22 -18.08
C ASP A 250 1.70 18.73 -17.80
N LYS A 251 1.45 19.59 -18.79
CA LYS A 251 1.59 21.06 -18.66
C LYS A 251 0.60 21.66 -17.66
N HIS A 252 -0.56 21.02 -17.45
CA HIS A 252 -1.60 21.48 -16.52
C HIS A 252 -1.47 20.88 -15.10
N CYS A 253 -0.45 20.03 -14.87
CA CYS A 253 -0.25 19.29 -13.63
C CYS A 253 1.07 19.66 -12.91
N GLN A 254 1.58 20.86 -13.16
CA GLN A 254 2.83 21.36 -12.57
C GLN A 254 2.57 22.02 -11.22
N LEU A 255 3.33 21.62 -10.20
CA LEU A 255 3.51 22.37 -8.97
C LEU A 255 4.84 23.12 -9.10
N ASP A 256 4.77 24.37 -9.58
CA ASP A 256 5.96 25.23 -9.70
C ASP A 256 6.72 25.39 -8.38
N SER A 257 6.05 25.15 -7.25
CA SER A 257 6.59 25.28 -5.90
C SER A 257 7.36 24.07 -5.35
N ASP A 258 7.50 22.95 -6.09
CA ASP A 258 8.18 21.74 -5.54
C ASP A 258 9.15 21.04 -6.52
N GLY A 259 9.39 21.61 -7.72
CA GLY A 259 10.37 21.10 -8.70
C GLY A 259 10.04 19.70 -9.25
N LYS A 260 8.77 19.31 -9.12
CA LYS A 260 8.24 17.99 -9.47
C LYS A 260 7.02 18.18 -10.38
N GLU A 261 6.89 17.32 -11.38
CA GLU A 261 5.75 17.29 -12.31
C GLU A 261 4.90 16.06 -12.06
N ILE A 262 3.57 16.18 -12.12
CA ILE A 262 2.68 15.02 -12.02
C ILE A 262 2.39 14.53 -13.43
N LYS A 263 2.86 13.32 -13.75
CA LYS A 263 2.54 12.67 -15.02
C LYS A 263 1.27 11.87 -14.94
N THR A 264 0.45 11.98 -15.97
CA THR A 264 -0.73 11.11 -16.17
C THR A 264 -0.34 9.90 -17.02
N GLY A 265 -0.87 8.74 -16.66
CA GLY A 265 -0.63 7.46 -17.31
C GLY A 265 -1.77 6.50 -17.01
N PHE A 266 -1.51 5.21 -17.20
CA PHE A 266 -2.49 4.16 -16.94
C PHE A 266 -1.83 2.88 -16.48
N GLU A 267 -2.60 2.03 -15.84
CA GLU A 267 -2.28 0.64 -15.57
C GLU A 267 -3.30 -0.24 -16.24
N LYS A 268 -2.85 -1.42 -16.68
CA LYS A 268 -3.73 -2.46 -17.16
C LYS A 268 -3.43 -3.79 -16.51
N SER A 269 -4.46 -4.62 -16.39
CA SER A 269 -4.34 -6.00 -15.94
C SER A 269 -5.27 -6.89 -16.75
N VAL A 270 -4.83 -8.10 -17.08
CA VAL A 270 -5.68 -9.10 -17.73
C VAL A 270 -6.05 -10.17 -16.71
N ARG A 271 -7.31 -10.60 -16.71
CA ARG A 271 -7.84 -11.60 -15.78
C ARG A 271 -8.79 -12.56 -16.46
N LEU A 272 -8.77 -13.81 -16.02
CA LEU A 272 -9.83 -14.78 -16.29
C LEU A 272 -10.99 -14.54 -15.31
N VAL A 273 -12.18 -14.30 -15.84
CA VAL A 273 -13.40 -14.02 -15.08
C VAL A 273 -14.50 -14.99 -15.45
N ALA A 274 -15.52 -15.07 -14.60
CA ALA A 274 -16.67 -15.98 -14.78
C ALA A 274 -17.53 -15.67 -16.02
N GLY A 275 -17.39 -14.48 -16.59
CA GLY A 275 -18.20 -13.98 -17.70
C GLY A 275 -19.57 -13.48 -17.25
N VAL A 276 -20.17 -12.60 -18.07
CA VAL A 276 -21.56 -12.12 -17.83
C VAL A 276 -22.56 -13.24 -18.12
N ASP A 277 -22.29 -14.05 -19.15
CA ASP A 277 -23.04 -15.25 -19.47
C ASP A 277 -22.71 -16.37 -18.47
N VAL A 278 -23.73 -16.97 -17.88
CA VAL A 278 -23.55 -18.07 -16.92
C VAL A 278 -22.83 -19.24 -17.58
N GLY A 279 -21.72 -19.68 -16.97
CA GLY A 279 -20.96 -20.85 -17.40
C GLY A 279 -19.92 -20.60 -18.50
N LYS A 280 -19.68 -19.34 -18.90
CA LYS A 280 -18.67 -18.99 -19.91
C LYS A 280 -17.54 -18.16 -19.32
N SER A 281 -16.37 -18.77 -19.11
CA SER A 281 -15.18 -18.02 -18.71
C SER A 281 -14.74 -17.04 -19.79
N GLU A 282 -14.47 -15.78 -19.42
CA GLU A 282 -13.98 -14.75 -20.33
C GLU A 282 -12.67 -14.16 -19.83
N PHE A 283 -11.79 -13.77 -20.76
CA PHE A 283 -10.64 -12.94 -20.40
C PHE A 283 -11.02 -11.48 -20.55
N VAL A 284 -10.69 -10.68 -19.54
CA VAL A 284 -11.03 -9.27 -19.49
C VAL A 284 -9.79 -8.45 -19.18
N MET A 285 -9.60 -7.37 -19.92
CA MET A 285 -8.57 -6.37 -19.70
C MET A 285 -9.17 -5.16 -18.99
N THR A 286 -8.71 -4.87 -17.79
CA THR A 286 -9.11 -3.68 -17.02
C THR A 286 -8.08 -2.58 -17.21
N ILE A 287 -8.51 -1.35 -17.52
CA ILE A 287 -7.64 -0.16 -17.70
C ILE A 287 -8.00 0.89 -16.64
N ASP A 288 -7.04 1.30 -15.83
CA ASP A 288 -7.22 2.33 -14.80
C ASP A 288 -6.24 3.47 -14.99
N THR A 289 -6.72 4.71 -14.87
CA THR A 289 -5.86 5.89 -14.98
C THR A 289 -4.97 6.02 -13.74
N ARG A 290 -3.72 6.41 -13.95
CA ARG A 290 -2.72 6.60 -12.91
C ARG A 290 -2.12 7.99 -13.01
N ARG A 291 -1.79 8.55 -11.84
CA ARG A 291 -0.97 9.75 -11.73
C ARG A 291 0.17 9.50 -10.80
N CYS A 292 1.36 9.94 -11.19
CA CYS A 292 2.57 9.74 -10.40
C CYS A 292 3.43 11.00 -10.47
N PRO A 293 4.01 11.46 -9.34
CA PRO A 293 4.99 12.54 -9.36
C PRO A 293 6.32 12.06 -9.94
N PHE A 294 6.91 12.88 -10.81
CA PHE A 294 8.22 12.72 -11.42
C PHE A 294 9.07 13.96 -11.13
N TYR A 295 10.40 13.79 -11.13
CA TYR A 295 11.31 14.93 -11.08
C TYR A 295 11.29 15.70 -12.41
N GLN A 296 11.18 17.02 -12.34
CA GLN A 296 11.27 17.89 -13.52
C GLN A 296 12.73 18.00 -13.99
N GLU A 297 12.92 18.17 -15.30
CA GLU A 297 14.26 18.39 -15.86
C GLU A 297 14.74 19.83 -15.60
N MET A 298 15.53 20.01 -14.55
CA MET A 298 16.06 21.33 -14.19
C MET A 298 17.47 21.25 -13.63
N ASN A 299 18.15 22.40 -13.54
CA ASN A 299 19.45 22.48 -12.90
C ASN A 299 19.30 22.16 -11.41
N VAL A 300 20.28 21.47 -10.82
CA VAL A 300 20.24 21.13 -9.39
C VAL A 300 20.18 22.39 -8.52
N VAL A 301 20.80 23.50 -8.94
CA VAL A 301 20.72 24.80 -8.24
C VAL A 301 19.31 25.37 -8.22
N ASP A 302 18.54 25.22 -9.30
CA ASP A 302 17.14 25.67 -9.33
C ASP A 302 16.28 24.83 -8.38
N MET A 303 16.55 23.52 -8.32
CA MET A 303 15.91 22.62 -7.37
C MET A 303 16.24 23.01 -5.91
N LEU A 304 17.46 23.47 -5.62
CA LEU A 304 17.81 23.97 -4.27
C LEU A 304 17.00 25.21 -3.88
N ARG A 305 16.80 26.15 -4.80
CA ARG A 305 15.97 27.35 -4.54
C ARG A 305 14.55 26.96 -4.16
N ILE A 306 14.00 25.94 -4.82
CA ILE A 306 12.68 25.41 -4.53
C ILE A 306 12.63 24.71 -3.17
N ILE A 307 13.59 23.83 -2.87
CA ILE A 307 13.64 23.09 -1.60
C ILE A 307 13.71 24.03 -0.39
N TYR A 308 14.55 25.07 -0.46
CA TYR A 308 14.71 26.03 0.64
C TYR A 308 13.70 27.19 0.59
N ASN A 309 12.98 27.36 -0.52
CA ASN A 309 12.04 28.44 -0.79
C ASN A 309 12.62 29.85 -0.51
N ILE A 310 13.90 30.06 -0.85
CA ILE A 310 14.63 31.32 -0.66
C ILE A 310 15.61 31.54 -1.83
N SER A 311 16.21 32.74 -1.89
CA SER A 311 17.25 33.06 -2.87
C SER A 311 18.48 32.17 -2.69
N ILE A 312 19.19 31.85 -3.78
CA ILE A 312 20.38 30.98 -3.69
C ILE A 312 21.47 31.55 -2.77
N SER A 313 21.59 32.88 -2.70
CA SER A 313 22.52 33.56 -1.79
C SER A 313 22.19 33.30 -0.33
N ASP A 314 20.90 33.22 0.01
CA ASP A 314 20.46 32.91 1.37
C ASP A 314 20.49 31.41 1.67
N VAL A 315 20.33 30.55 0.66
CA VAL A 315 20.59 29.11 0.78
C VAL A 315 22.03 28.87 1.23
N ILE A 316 23.01 29.52 0.60
CA ILE A 316 24.43 29.38 0.97
C ILE A 316 24.65 29.80 2.43
N LYS A 317 24.09 30.94 2.84
CA LYS A 317 24.19 31.42 4.24
C LYS A 317 23.55 30.42 5.22
N GLN A 318 22.41 29.84 4.86
CA GLN A 318 21.70 28.90 5.71
C GLN A 318 22.44 27.56 5.82
N MET A 319 22.96 27.02 4.71
CA MET A 319 23.79 25.80 4.73
C MET A 319 25.04 25.97 5.59
N ARG A 320 25.69 27.15 5.53
CA ARG A 320 26.82 27.47 6.43
C ARG A 320 26.43 27.46 7.90
N ARG A 321 25.23 27.95 8.25
CA ARG A 321 24.71 27.91 9.63
C ARG A 321 24.31 26.51 10.07
N ASP A 322 23.69 25.73 9.18
CA ASP A 322 23.21 24.38 9.43
C ASP A 322 24.38 23.39 9.63
N GLY A 323 25.53 23.63 9.00
CA GLY A 323 26.67 22.72 8.97
C GLY A 323 26.46 21.51 8.04
N PRO A 324 27.48 20.66 7.84
CA PRO A 324 27.45 19.63 6.79
C PRO A 324 26.41 18.52 7.05
N SER A 325 26.29 18.05 8.29
CA SER A 325 25.35 16.98 8.67
C SER A 325 23.88 17.39 8.44
N GLN A 326 23.51 18.61 8.86
CA GLN A 326 22.14 19.10 8.70
C GLN A 326 21.83 19.48 7.25
N THR A 327 22.82 19.98 6.50
CA THR A 327 22.71 20.23 5.06
C THR A 327 22.49 18.91 4.30
N SER A 328 23.28 17.87 4.58
CA SER A 328 23.12 16.55 3.96
C SER A 328 21.75 15.92 4.28
N LYS A 329 21.18 16.17 5.47
CA LYS A 329 19.79 15.79 5.81
C LYS A 329 18.77 16.55 4.98
N LYS A 330 18.90 17.87 4.82
CA LYS A 330 17.98 18.67 3.98
C LYS A 330 18.04 18.29 2.51
N LEU A 331 19.21 17.87 2.02
CA LEU A 331 19.42 17.42 0.64
C LEU A 331 19.14 15.92 0.43
N CYS A 332 18.62 15.21 1.43
CA CYS A 332 18.38 13.77 1.32
C CYS A 332 17.42 13.42 0.17
N ASP A 333 16.51 14.32 -0.19
CA ASP A 333 15.55 14.16 -1.30
C ASP A 333 16.21 14.07 -2.69
N LEU A 334 17.44 14.60 -2.80
CA LEU A 334 18.25 14.55 -4.02
C LEU A 334 19.18 13.34 -4.07
N LYS A 335 19.32 12.60 -2.96
CA LYS A 335 20.10 11.36 -2.95
C LYS A 335 19.40 10.27 -3.76
N SER A 336 20.19 9.57 -4.58
CA SER A 336 19.76 8.64 -5.62
C SER A 336 18.95 9.25 -6.76
N VAL A 337 18.96 10.58 -6.96
CA VAL A 337 18.44 11.20 -8.18
C VAL A 337 19.51 11.12 -9.27
N ALA A 338 19.13 10.67 -10.47
CA ALA A 338 20.00 10.65 -11.63
C ALA A 338 20.13 12.05 -12.22
N VAL A 339 21.37 12.43 -12.46
CA VAL A 339 21.77 13.71 -13.02
C VAL A 339 22.79 13.49 -14.14
N TYR A 340 22.97 14.49 -14.97
CA TYR A 340 24.05 14.52 -15.94
C TYR A 340 24.75 15.89 -15.95
N PRO A 341 26.07 15.90 -16.21
CA PRO A 341 26.83 17.12 -16.33
C PRO A 341 26.52 17.84 -17.66
N THR A 342 26.34 19.16 -17.60
CA THR A 342 26.00 19.99 -18.76
C THR A 342 27.22 20.40 -19.59
N HIS A 343 28.41 20.40 -18.99
CA HIS A 343 29.67 20.82 -19.62
C HIS A 343 30.29 19.77 -20.56
N LEU A 344 29.82 18.53 -20.53
CA LEU A 344 30.33 17.45 -21.38
C LEU A 344 29.48 17.30 -22.65
N THR A 345 30.14 17.27 -23.81
CA THR A 345 29.51 17.20 -25.15
C THR A 345 28.69 15.93 -25.35
N THR A 346 29.10 14.80 -24.76
CA THR A 346 28.34 13.54 -24.73
C THR A 346 27.38 13.50 -23.55
N LYS A 347 26.28 14.27 -23.65
CA LYS A 347 25.17 14.34 -22.66
C LYS A 347 24.71 12.98 -22.09
N LYS A 348 24.89 11.89 -22.85
CA LYS A 348 24.25 10.58 -22.61
C LYS A 348 25.16 9.52 -21.97
N LEU A 349 26.49 9.67 -22.01
CA LEU A 349 27.41 8.68 -21.41
C LEU A 349 27.76 9.00 -19.95
N ASN A 350 27.54 10.24 -19.52
CA ASN A 350 27.95 10.73 -18.20
C ASN A 350 26.78 10.86 -17.21
N LEU A 351 25.72 10.08 -17.39
CA LEU A 351 24.59 10.01 -16.48
C LEU A 351 25.01 9.27 -15.20
N PHE A 352 24.71 9.83 -14.03
CA PHE A 352 25.00 9.19 -12.75
C PHE A 352 23.98 9.52 -11.66
N PHE A 353 23.93 8.72 -10.60
CA PHE A 353 23.13 8.99 -9.43
C PHE A 353 23.94 9.76 -8.38
N ILE A 354 23.35 10.79 -7.78
CA ILE A 354 23.94 11.47 -6.62
C ILE A 354 23.95 10.48 -5.44
N HIS A 355 25.14 10.14 -4.94
CA HIS A 355 25.29 9.25 -3.79
C HIS A 355 25.25 10.03 -2.48
N ASP A 356 25.96 11.16 -2.44
CA ASP A 356 26.00 12.03 -1.27
C ASP A 356 26.36 13.47 -1.66
N PHE A 357 26.48 14.34 -0.66
CA PHE A 357 26.99 15.69 -0.80
C PHE A 357 28.30 15.83 -0.01
N SER A 358 29.24 16.57 -0.57
CA SER A 358 30.53 16.88 0.04
C SER A 358 30.38 17.84 1.22
N ASP A 359 31.17 17.62 2.26
CA ASP A 359 31.32 18.56 3.37
C ASP A 359 32.14 19.80 2.98
N GLN A 360 32.93 19.68 1.90
CA GLN A 360 33.77 20.73 1.33
C GLN A 360 33.12 21.37 0.09
N ASN A 361 33.40 22.66 -0.12
CA ASN A 361 32.99 23.42 -1.30
C ASN A 361 33.99 23.28 -2.47
N ALA A 362 33.75 23.98 -3.59
CA ALA A 362 34.59 23.86 -4.79
C ALA A 362 36.02 24.40 -4.62
N PHE A 363 36.26 25.33 -3.69
CA PHE A 363 37.60 25.85 -3.38
C PHE A 363 38.39 24.92 -2.46
N GLU A 364 37.70 24.28 -1.53
CA GLU A 364 38.30 23.41 -0.51
C GLU A 364 38.56 21.99 -1.01
N CYS A 365 37.66 21.45 -1.83
CA CYS A 365 37.79 20.09 -2.36
C CYS A 365 38.91 20.03 -3.39
N LYS A 366 40.00 19.33 -3.05
CA LYS A 366 41.17 19.12 -3.92
C LYS A 366 41.25 17.68 -4.43
N PHE A 367 41.84 17.52 -5.60
CA PHE A 367 42.18 16.22 -6.16
C PHE A 367 43.45 16.32 -7.03
N ALA A 368 44.12 15.20 -7.23
CA ALA A 368 45.26 15.11 -8.14
C ALA A 368 44.76 14.92 -9.58
N ASP A 369 45.24 15.75 -10.50
CA ASP A 369 44.96 15.61 -11.93
C ASP A 369 45.75 14.45 -12.58
N GLU A 370 45.61 14.28 -13.90
CA GLU A 370 46.29 13.23 -14.66
C GLU A 370 47.84 13.34 -14.62
N SER A 371 48.37 14.53 -14.29
CA SER A 371 49.80 14.80 -14.11
C SER A 371 50.27 14.65 -12.66
N GLY A 372 49.37 14.29 -11.74
CA GLY A 372 49.64 14.20 -10.31
C GLY A 372 49.65 15.54 -9.58
N LYS A 373 49.31 16.64 -10.26
CA LYS A 373 49.24 17.97 -9.65
C LYS A 373 47.95 18.11 -8.84
N GLU A 374 48.07 18.45 -7.57
CA GLU A 374 46.90 18.78 -6.74
C GLU A 374 46.29 20.12 -7.20
N MET A 375 44.99 20.11 -7.44
CA MET A 375 44.22 21.32 -7.74
C MET A 375 42.83 21.27 -7.12
N SER A 376 42.22 22.44 -6.89
CA SER A 376 40.85 22.51 -6.41
C SER A 376 39.86 22.18 -7.53
N VAL A 377 38.64 21.78 -7.16
CA VAL A 377 37.54 21.60 -8.13
C VAL A 377 37.27 22.91 -8.87
N TYR A 378 37.33 24.06 -8.22
CA TYR A 378 37.17 25.36 -8.87
C TYR A 378 38.24 25.61 -9.95
N ASP A 379 39.52 25.44 -9.59
CA ASP A 379 40.63 25.68 -10.52
C ASP A 379 40.58 24.73 -11.72
N TYR A 380 40.18 23.48 -11.49
CA TYR A 380 40.02 22.50 -12.57
C TYR A 380 38.99 22.93 -13.61
N PHE A 381 37.82 23.39 -13.16
CA PHE A 381 36.77 23.84 -14.08
C PHE A 381 37.17 25.13 -14.81
N LEU A 382 37.94 26.01 -14.16
CA LEU A 382 38.46 27.23 -14.76
C LEU A 382 39.56 26.94 -15.79
N ASP A 383 40.48 26.03 -15.50
CA ASP A 383 41.63 25.73 -16.36
C ASP A 383 41.26 24.82 -17.52
N LYS A 384 40.60 23.68 -17.25
CA LYS A 384 40.31 22.65 -18.26
C LYS A 384 39.12 23.00 -19.13
N TYR A 385 38.02 23.48 -18.53
CA TYR A 385 36.77 23.74 -19.24
C TYR A 385 36.51 25.22 -19.52
N ARG A 386 37.34 26.13 -19.00
CA ARG A 386 37.14 27.58 -19.09
C ARG A 386 35.79 28.03 -18.52
N ILE A 387 35.33 27.36 -17.47
CA ILE A 387 34.07 27.66 -16.79
C ILE A 387 34.37 28.32 -15.45
N ARG A 388 33.92 29.56 -15.28
CA ARG A 388 33.91 30.25 -13.99
C ARG A 388 32.64 29.89 -13.23
N LEU A 389 32.79 29.13 -12.14
CA LEU A 389 31.70 28.71 -11.26
C LEU A 389 31.04 29.95 -10.62
N LYS A 390 29.70 30.06 -10.71
CA LYS A 390 28.93 31.17 -10.11
C LYS A 390 28.66 30.95 -8.63
N TYR A 391 28.57 29.69 -8.21
CA TYR A 391 28.23 29.31 -6.84
C TYR A 391 29.25 28.32 -6.24
N PRO A 392 30.54 28.70 -6.19
CA PRO A 392 31.60 27.80 -5.74
C PRO A 392 31.51 27.43 -4.25
N ASP A 393 30.79 28.23 -3.45
CA ASP A 393 30.54 28.01 -2.01
C ASP A 393 29.54 26.87 -1.72
N LEU A 394 28.81 26.40 -2.73
CA LEU A 394 27.88 25.29 -2.54
C LEU A 394 28.63 23.96 -2.34
N PRO A 395 28.04 23.01 -1.59
CA PRO A 395 28.60 21.67 -1.49
C PRO A 395 28.61 20.99 -2.86
N LEU A 396 29.52 20.03 -3.05
CA LEU A 396 29.63 19.26 -4.29
C LEU A 396 28.76 18.00 -4.24
N ALA A 397 28.18 17.59 -5.37
CA ALA A 397 27.54 16.28 -5.49
C ALA A 397 28.60 15.18 -5.63
N ILE A 398 28.43 14.10 -4.87
CA ILE A 398 29.34 12.96 -4.85
C ILE A 398 28.77 11.81 -5.68
N GLN A 399 29.60 11.28 -6.58
CA GLN A 399 29.42 9.99 -7.23
C GLN A 399 30.50 9.02 -6.74
N LYS A 400 30.08 7.83 -6.28
CA LYS A 400 31.00 6.75 -5.92
C LYS A 400 31.08 5.72 -7.04
N ILE A 401 32.28 5.38 -7.51
CA ILE A 401 32.53 4.33 -8.51
C ILE A 401 33.65 3.43 -7.99
N GLY A 402 33.28 2.27 -7.44
CA GLY A 402 34.24 1.42 -6.72
C GLY A 402 34.87 2.21 -5.58
N ASN A 403 36.20 2.28 -5.55
CA ASN A 403 36.94 3.08 -4.55
C ASN A 403 37.14 4.55 -4.95
N ARG A 404 36.70 4.96 -6.15
CA ARG A 404 36.85 6.35 -6.61
C ARG A 404 35.65 7.19 -6.20
N VAL A 405 35.93 8.39 -5.68
CA VAL A 405 34.95 9.41 -5.34
C VAL A 405 35.12 10.56 -6.34
N LEU A 406 34.05 10.87 -7.07
CA LEU A 406 34.01 11.95 -8.04
C LEU A 406 33.12 13.06 -7.47
N CYS A 407 33.60 14.29 -7.50
CA CYS A 407 32.90 15.46 -6.98
C CYS A 407 32.50 16.40 -8.13
N TYR A 408 31.25 16.85 -8.12
CA TYR A 408 30.69 17.68 -9.17
C TYR A 408 30.04 18.94 -8.58
N PRO A 409 30.38 20.15 -9.05
CA PRO A 409 29.65 21.37 -8.69
C PRO A 409 28.15 21.25 -9.05
N LEU A 410 27.26 21.72 -8.18
CA LEU A 410 25.81 21.53 -8.41
C LEU A 410 25.31 22.32 -9.62
N GLU A 411 25.93 23.46 -9.94
CA GLU A 411 25.51 24.34 -11.04
C GLU A 411 25.74 23.75 -12.44
N ILE A 412 26.60 22.73 -12.56
CA ILE A 412 26.85 22.04 -13.82
C ILE A 412 26.01 20.77 -13.96
N LEU A 413 25.13 20.47 -13.00
CA LEU A 413 24.32 19.25 -12.99
C LEU A 413 22.87 19.58 -13.34
N LYS A 414 22.29 18.74 -14.20
CA LYS A 414 20.87 18.78 -14.54
C LYS A 414 20.21 17.44 -14.23
N ILE A 415 19.00 17.49 -13.67
CA ILE A 415 18.20 16.31 -13.32
C ILE A 415 17.66 15.66 -14.60
N GLU A 416 17.82 14.34 -14.73
CA GLU A 416 17.29 13.58 -15.87
C GLU A 416 15.79 13.30 -15.73
N ARG A 417 15.05 13.36 -16.85
CA ARG A 417 13.60 13.05 -16.88
C ARG A 417 13.29 11.58 -16.61
N GLY A 418 12.03 11.31 -16.26
CA GLY A 418 11.49 9.94 -16.21
C GLY A 418 11.80 9.19 -14.92
N GLN A 419 12.18 9.91 -13.86
CA GLN A 419 12.42 9.37 -12.54
C GLN A 419 11.24 9.68 -11.62
N ARG A 420 10.58 8.67 -11.05
CA ARG A 420 9.47 8.89 -10.12
C ARG A 420 10.00 9.41 -8.79
N VAL A 421 9.21 10.26 -8.13
CA VAL A 421 9.50 10.72 -6.78
C VAL A 421 9.21 9.58 -5.80
N LYS A 422 10.16 9.27 -4.93
CA LYS A 422 10.01 8.22 -3.91
C LYS A 422 8.89 8.60 -2.93
N GLN A 423 8.17 7.62 -2.39
CA GLN A 423 7.05 7.85 -1.47
C GLN A 423 7.40 8.75 -0.27
N ASN A 424 8.61 8.57 0.29
CA ASN A 424 9.09 9.36 1.43
C ASN A 424 9.39 10.84 1.07
N ASN A 425 9.59 11.13 -0.22
CA ASN A 425 9.93 12.45 -0.74
C ASN A 425 8.70 13.17 -1.33
N ILE A 426 7.50 12.58 -1.17
CA ILE A 426 6.23 13.22 -1.55
C ILE A 426 5.78 14.12 -0.41
N THR A 427 5.85 15.43 -0.63
CA THR A 427 5.47 16.46 0.33
C THR A 427 3.96 16.44 0.61
N ALA A 428 3.53 16.95 1.77
CA ALA A 428 2.12 17.10 2.10
C ALA A 428 1.37 17.96 1.05
N ALA A 429 2.05 18.96 0.48
CA ALA A 429 1.53 19.79 -0.60
C ALA A 429 1.22 18.96 -1.86
N ILE A 430 2.13 18.10 -2.31
CA ILE A 430 1.88 17.19 -3.44
C ILE A 430 0.73 16.24 -3.12
N GLN A 431 0.72 15.64 -1.92
CA GLN A 431 -0.37 14.74 -1.51
C GLN A 431 -1.73 15.44 -1.55
N GLN A 432 -1.81 16.66 -1.03
CA GLN A 432 -3.03 17.48 -1.05
C GLN A 432 -3.44 17.87 -2.46
N PHE A 433 -2.48 18.22 -3.32
CA PHE A 433 -2.76 18.55 -4.72
C PHE A 433 -3.29 17.34 -5.50
N MET A 434 -2.67 16.16 -5.33
CA MET A 434 -3.10 14.90 -5.95
C MET A 434 -4.48 14.45 -5.44
N THR A 435 -4.75 14.60 -4.14
CA THR A 435 -5.99 14.13 -3.51
C THR A 435 -7.16 15.09 -3.71
N GLY A 436 -6.88 16.40 -3.78
CA GLY A 436 -7.89 17.45 -3.96
C GLY A 436 -8.14 17.78 -5.43
N LYS A 437 -7.27 18.60 -6.02
CA LYS A 437 -7.47 19.18 -7.37
C LYS A 437 -7.43 18.15 -8.50
N MET A 438 -6.72 17.04 -8.29
CA MET A 438 -6.55 16.00 -9.31
C MET A 438 -7.49 14.81 -9.12
N ALA A 439 -8.40 14.81 -8.14
CA ALA A 439 -9.38 13.74 -8.05
C ALA A 439 -10.27 13.70 -9.31
N MET A 440 -10.34 12.54 -9.95
CA MET A 440 -11.01 12.40 -11.24
C MET A 440 -12.43 11.87 -11.06
N LEU A 441 -13.41 12.58 -11.64
CA LEU A 441 -14.81 12.16 -11.66
C LEU A 441 -15.02 10.97 -12.64
N PRO A 442 -16.04 10.13 -12.40
CA PRO A 442 -16.38 9.00 -13.26
C PRO A 442 -16.44 9.30 -14.76
N ALA A 443 -17.13 10.37 -15.17
CA ALA A 443 -17.27 10.72 -16.59
C ALA A 443 -15.90 10.96 -17.27
N LYS A 444 -15.01 11.69 -16.60
CA LYS A 444 -13.65 11.95 -17.09
C LYS A 444 -12.78 10.68 -17.08
N HIS A 445 -12.99 9.79 -16.12
CA HIS A 445 -12.28 8.52 -16.05
C HIS A 445 -12.65 7.60 -17.22
N ILE A 446 -13.94 7.51 -17.56
CA ILE A 446 -14.43 6.77 -18.74
C ILE A 446 -13.87 7.36 -20.04
N GLU A 447 -13.89 8.68 -20.18
CA GLU A 447 -13.32 9.36 -21.36
C GLU A 447 -11.83 9.03 -21.54
N LEU A 448 -11.04 9.12 -20.46
CA LEU A 448 -9.61 8.83 -20.51
C LEU A 448 -9.33 7.35 -20.76
N ALA A 449 -10.10 6.43 -20.17
CA ALA A 449 -9.98 5.00 -20.46
C ALA A 449 -10.22 4.71 -21.95
N SER A 450 -11.23 5.36 -22.55
CA SER A 450 -11.49 5.29 -23.99
C SER A 450 -10.33 5.85 -24.83
N LYS A 451 -9.77 6.99 -24.44
CA LYS A 451 -8.58 7.57 -25.11
C LYS A 451 -7.37 6.63 -25.04
N ILE A 452 -7.10 6.05 -23.86
CA ILE A 452 -6.02 5.07 -23.70
C ILE A 452 -6.24 3.87 -24.63
N LEU A 453 -7.46 3.35 -24.72
CA LEU A 453 -7.77 2.19 -25.54
C LEU A 453 -7.55 2.47 -27.04
N HIS A 454 -8.07 3.58 -27.56
CA HIS A 454 -8.03 3.87 -29.00
C HIS A 454 -6.78 4.63 -29.47
N GLU A 455 -6.25 5.57 -28.69
CA GLU A 455 -5.12 6.42 -29.11
C GLU A 455 -3.76 5.84 -28.70
N ILE A 456 -3.67 5.22 -27.52
CA ILE A 456 -2.40 4.68 -26.98
C ILE A 456 -2.23 3.21 -27.33
N LEU A 457 -3.22 2.36 -26.98
CA LEU A 457 -3.18 0.93 -27.27
C LEU A 457 -3.56 0.60 -28.72
N LYS A 458 -4.16 1.57 -29.42
CA LYS A 458 -4.52 1.52 -30.85
C LYS A 458 -5.26 0.25 -31.24
N ILE A 459 -6.24 -0.18 -30.44
CA ILE A 459 -6.84 -1.51 -30.59
C ILE A 459 -7.38 -1.83 -32.00
N ASP A 460 -7.79 -0.81 -32.77
CA ASP A 460 -8.31 -0.97 -34.13
C ASP A 460 -7.20 -1.19 -35.17
N GLU A 461 -5.97 -0.70 -34.92
CA GLU A 461 -4.83 -0.73 -35.86
C GLU A 461 -3.58 -1.36 -35.22
N ASN A 462 -3.74 -2.14 -34.15
CA ASN A 462 -2.61 -2.69 -33.41
C ASN A 462 -2.04 -3.92 -34.16
N PRO A 463 -0.83 -3.81 -34.74
CA PRO A 463 -0.28 -4.89 -35.57
C PRO A 463 0.01 -6.15 -34.77
N PHE A 464 0.32 -6.01 -33.47
CA PHE A 464 0.59 -7.17 -32.61
C PHE A 464 -0.70 -7.94 -32.32
N LEU A 465 -1.82 -7.24 -32.04
CA LEU A 465 -3.11 -7.90 -31.83
C LEU A 465 -3.58 -8.61 -33.10
N GLN A 466 -3.42 -7.97 -34.26
CA GLN A 466 -3.77 -8.53 -35.56
C GLN A 466 -2.98 -9.81 -35.88
N ALA A 467 -1.67 -9.84 -35.58
CA ALA A 467 -0.83 -11.02 -35.83
C ALA A 467 -1.30 -12.29 -35.10
N PHE A 468 -1.92 -12.13 -33.93
CA PHE A 468 -2.46 -13.25 -33.15
C PHE A 468 -3.96 -13.44 -33.30
N GLY A 469 -4.67 -12.57 -34.04
CA GLY A 469 -6.11 -12.60 -34.21
C GLY A 469 -6.89 -12.24 -32.93
N LEU A 470 -6.30 -11.48 -32.01
CA LEU A 470 -6.95 -11.04 -30.77
C LEU A 470 -7.76 -9.76 -31.01
N GLU A 471 -9.05 -9.79 -30.71
CA GLU A 471 -9.93 -8.62 -30.77
C GLU A 471 -10.27 -8.14 -29.34
N ILE A 472 -10.38 -6.83 -29.15
CA ILE A 472 -10.75 -6.22 -27.87
C ILE A 472 -12.06 -5.47 -28.06
N THR A 473 -13.03 -5.65 -27.15
CA THR A 473 -14.30 -4.93 -27.26
C THR A 473 -14.11 -3.42 -27.13
N ARG A 474 -14.81 -2.66 -27.97
CA ARG A 474 -14.82 -1.19 -27.90
C ARG A 474 -15.65 -0.67 -26.73
N LYS A 475 -16.75 -1.36 -26.42
CA LYS A 475 -17.59 -1.04 -25.28
C LYS A 475 -17.03 -1.71 -24.01
N PRO A 476 -17.10 -1.02 -22.86
CA PRO A 476 -16.80 -1.64 -21.59
C PRO A 476 -17.79 -2.76 -21.27
N VAL A 477 -17.40 -3.63 -20.35
CA VAL A 477 -18.28 -4.67 -19.81
C VAL A 477 -19.40 -4.00 -18.99
N GLU A 478 -20.64 -4.22 -19.42
CA GLU A 478 -21.87 -3.79 -18.76
C GLU A 478 -22.52 -4.98 -18.04
N MET A 479 -23.11 -4.74 -16.87
CA MET A 479 -23.80 -5.76 -16.09
C MET A 479 -24.80 -5.14 -15.10
N ILE A 480 -25.58 -6.00 -14.46
CA ILE A 480 -26.51 -5.60 -13.39
C ILE A 480 -25.85 -5.88 -12.04
N ALA A 481 -25.65 -4.81 -11.26
CA ALA A 481 -25.19 -4.91 -9.88
C ALA A 481 -26.37 -4.97 -8.92
N LYS A 482 -26.20 -5.65 -7.79
CA LYS A 482 -27.14 -5.60 -6.66
C LYS A 482 -26.88 -4.33 -5.84
N ILE A 483 -27.92 -3.72 -5.29
CA ILE A 483 -27.80 -2.69 -4.26
C ILE A 483 -28.21 -3.32 -2.93
N LEU A 484 -27.23 -3.59 -2.07
CA LEU A 484 -27.45 -4.10 -0.74
C LEU A 484 -28.09 -3.00 0.14
N PRO A 485 -29.15 -3.30 0.90
CA PRO A 485 -29.76 -2.34 1.80
C PRO A 485 -28.85 -2.06 3.01
N ALA A 486 -28.82 -0.82 3.47
CA ALA A 486 -28.08 -0.45 4.68
C ALA A 486 -28.76 -1.00 5.95
N PRO A 487 -28.00 -1.22 7.04
CA PRO A 487 -28.58 -1.65 8.31
C PRO A 487 -29.25 -0.48 9.04
N ILE A 488 -30.05 -0.80 10.06
CA ILE A 488 -30.64 0.19 10.97
C ILE A 488 -29.65 0.46 12.09
N ILE A 489 -29.28 1.71 12.34
CA ILE A 489 -28.40 2.09 13.44
C ILE A 489 -29.21 2.31 14.71
N HIS A 490 -28.77 1.71 15.82
CA HIS A 490 -29.37 1.84 17.15
C HIS A 490 -28.47 2.63 18.10
N PHE A 491 -29.10 3.59 18.75
CA PHE A 491 -28.52 4.42 19.80
C PHE A 491 -29.16 4.08 21.15
N ALA A 492 -28.70 4.73 22.22
CA ALA A 492 -29.34 4.59 23.52
C ALA A 492 -30.82 4.99 23.47
N ARG A 493 -31.61 4.49 24.44
CA ARG A 493 -33.05 4.76 24.57
C ARG A 493 -33.87 4.27 23.35
N ASN A 494 -33.42 3.21 22.69
CA ASN A 494 -34.05 2.63 21.51
C ASN A 494 -34.26 3.61 20.35
N TYR A 495 -33.43 4.66 20.26
CA TYR A 495 -33.47 5.58 19.14
C TYR A 495 -32.87 4.92 17.89
N LYS A 496 -33.70 4.76 16.85
CA LYS A 496 -33.33 4.08 15.60
C LYS A 496 -33.15 5.07 14.48
N VAL A 497 -32.12 4.85 13.66
CA VAL A 497 -31.88 5.63 12.44
C VAL A 497 -31.75 4.70 11.26
N GLU A 498 -32.66 4.85 10.31
CA GLU A 498 -32.58 4.20 9.01
C GLU A 498 -31.67 5.01 8.09
N ILE A 499 -30.60 4.38 7.62
CA ILE A 499 -29.72 5.01 6.63
C ILE A 499 -30.34 4.78 5.26
N GLN A 500 -30.74 5.85 4.59
CA GLN A 500 -31.11 5.79 3.18
C GLN A 500 -29.84 5.66 2.33
N THR A 501 -29.70 4.51 1.67
CA THR A 501 -28.65 4.24 0.68
C THR A 501 -28.66 5.33 -0.39
N GLY A 502 -27.50 5.90 -0.69
CA GLY A 502 -27.40 7.00 -1.66
C GLY A 502 -27.91 8.35 -1.14
N THR A 503 -27.94 8.57 0.18
CA THR A 503 -28.09 9.92 0.74
C THR A 503 -26.98 10.27 1.73
N MET A 504 -26.63 11.56 1.78
CA MET A 504 -25.69 12.12 2.77
C MET A 504 -26.38 12.51 4.09
N LYS A 505 -27.66 12.13 4.29
CA LYS A 505 -28.44 12.54 5.47
C LYS A 505 -27.84 11.91 6.72
N ARG A 506 -27.64 12.75 7.75
CA ARG A 506 -27.00 12.36 9.01
C ARG A 506 -28.04 12.21 10.11
N PRO A 507 -27.81 11.34 11.10
CA PRO A 507 -28.59 11.35 12.33
C PRO A 507 -28.60 12.76 12.95
N ILE A 508 -29.78 13.27 13.31
CA ILE A 508 -29.88 14.51 14.07
C ILE A 508 -29.48 14.19 15.51
N ILE A 509 -28.41 14.83 15.96
CA ILE A 509 -27.92 14.76 17.33
C ILE A 509 -28.38 16.03 18.03
N ASP A 510 -29.32 15.96 18.97
CA ASP A 510 -29.75 17.13 19.74
C ASP A 510 -30.05 16.85 21.21
N SER A 511 -30.03 17.93 21.99
CA SER A 511 -30.35 17.97 23.42
C SER A 511 -31.86 17.91 23.71
N LYS A 512 -32.72 17.91 22.67
CA LYS A 512 -34.19 17.93 22.75
C LYS A 512 -34.84 16.62 22.30
N GLY A 513 -34.09 15.51 22.28
CA GLY A 513 -34.61 14.17 21.94
C GLY A 513 -33.83 13.39 20.90
N GLY A 514 -32.71 13.92 20.38
CA GLY A 514 -31.88 13.27 19.37
C GLY A 514 -31.01 12.11 19.87
N ALA A 515 -30.25 11.53 18.94
CA ALA A 515 -29.42 10.34 19.16
C ALA A 515 -28.34 10.56 20.25
N ARG A 516 -28.24 9.60 21.19
CA ARG A 516 -27.20 9.56 22.24
C ARG A 516 -26.38 8.27 22.16
N PHE A 517 -25.11 8.33 22.56
CA PHE A 517 -24.26 7.14 22.54
C PHE A 517 -24.84 5.98 23.36
N LEU A 518 -24.74 4.78 22.78
CA LEU A 518 -25.25 3.53 23.33
C LEU A 518 -24.64 3.22 24.72
N ARG A 519 -23.31 3.36 24.83
CA ARG A 519 -22.55 3.25 26.08
C ARG A 519 -21.61 4.45 26.19
N GLY A 520 -21.86 5.35 27.14
CA GLY A 520 -20.96 6.45 27.43
C GLY A 520 -19.74 5.99 28.23
N ALA A 521 -18.59 6.60 27.99
CA ALA A 521 -17.37 6.32 28.74
C ALA A 521 -17.44 6.90 30.16
N GLU A 522 -16.80 6.19 31.10
CA GLU A 522 -16.62 6.63 32.48
C GLU A 522 -15.17 7.07 32.69
N LEU A 523 -14.99 8.36 32.98
CA LEU A 523 -13.68 9.00 33.11
C LEU A 523 -13.53 9.63 34.49
N ARG A 524 -12.30 9.59 35.02
CA ARG A 524 -11.94 10.20 36.30
C ARG A 524 -11.57 11.66 36.16
N GLU A 525 -10.46 11.90 35.46
CA GLU A 525 -9.85 13.23 35.31
C GLU A 525 -9.23 13.37 33.92
N ILE A 526 -9.19 14.62 33.42
CA ILE A 526 -8.66 14.98 32.11
C ILE A 526 -7.65 16.11 32.27
N TRP A 527 -6.50 15.99 31.61
CA TRP A 527 -5.47 17.04 31.54
C TRP A 527 -5.33 17.60 30.12
N ILE A 528 -4.88 18.85 30.01
CA ILE A 528 -4.55 19.49 28.73
C ILE A 528 -3.05 19.74 28.66
N ILE A 529 -2.42 19.32 27.56
CA ILE A 529 -1.05 19.72 27.20
C ILE A 529 -1.14 20.75 26.08
N ASN A 530 -0.65 21.96 26.36
CA ASN A 530 -0.60 23.06 25.43
C ASN A 530 0.81 23.17 24.86
N PHE A 531 0.98 22.85 23.58
CA PHE A 531 2.28 22.93 22.94
C PHE A 531 2.60 24.36 22.51
N ASP A 532 3.82 24.81 22.78
CA ASP A 532 4.36 26.13 22.40
C ASP A 532 3.45 27.34 22.74
N GLY A 533 2.66 27.24 23.81
CA GLY A 533 1.79 28.31 24.26
C GLY A 533 0.68 28.68 23.26
N VAL A 534 0.25 27.74 22.41
CA VAL A 534 -0.72 27.99 21.33
C VAL A 534 -2.06 28.50 21.85
N ILE A 535 -2.52 28.00 23.00
CA ILE A 535 -3.73 28.46 23.67
C ILE A 535 -3.36 29.31 24.90
N ARG A 536 -4.11 30.39 25.12
CA ARG A 536 -4.04 31.22 26.33
C ARG A 536 -4.95 30.66 27.45
N ASN A 537 -4.81 31.14 28.68
CA ASN A 537 -5.55 30.62 29.85
C ASN A 537 -7.09 30.67 29.69
N ASP A 538 -7.62 31.69 29.01
CA ASP A 538 -9.05 31.82 28.67
C ASP A 538 -9.52 30.72 27.71
N GLY A 539 -8.67 30.34 26.76
CA GLY A 539 -8.94 29.27 25.80
C GLY A 539 -9.04 27.88 26.44
N CYS A 540 -8.28 27.62 27.52
CA CYS A 540 -8.39 26.37 28.29
C CYS A 540 -9.79 26.19 28.88
N SER A 541 -10.33 27.26 29.48
CA SER A 541 -11.68 27.28 30.07
C SER A 541 -12.75 27.02 29.01
N ARG A 542 -12.63 27.68 27.85
CA ARG A 542 -13.55 27.50 26.71
C ARG A 542 -13.54 26.07 26.18
N LEU A 543 -12.36 25.46 26.03
CA LEU A 543 -12.24 24.08 25.58
C LEU A 543 -12.82 23.08 26.59
N SER A 544 -12.49 23.26 27.87
CA SER A 544 -12.97 22.41 28.95
C SER A 544 -14.50 22.43 29.02
N ASN A 545 -15.11 23.62 28.92
CA ASN A 545 -16.56 23.79 28.91
C ASN A 545 -17.20 23.14 27.67
N ALA A 546 -16.68 23.44 26.47
CA ALA A 546 -17.21 22.91 25.22
C ALA A 546 -17.22 21.37 25.19
N ILE A 547 -16.14 20.72 25.65
CA ILE A 547 -16.07 19.25 25.69
C ILE A 547 -16.95 18.70 26.81
N SER A 548 -16.98 19.33 27.98
CA SER A 548 -17.81 18.89 29.10
C SER A 548 -19.30 18.92 28.75
N ASP A 549 -19.76 19.96 28.07
CA ASP A 549 -21.15 20.06 27.64
C ASP A 549 -21.49 19.04 26.54
N ALA A 550 -20.58 18.80 25.61
CA ALA A 550 -20.75 17.74 24.63
C ALA A 550 -20.77 16.34 25.27
N CYS A 551 -19.95 16.09 26.30
CA CYS A 551 -19.96 14.85 27.06
C CYS A 551 -21.30 14.62 27.79
N LYS A 552 -21.84 15.66 28.45
CA LYS A 552 -23.16 15.60 29.11
C LYS A 552 -24.26 15.23 28.11
N ASN A 553 -24.24 15.83 26.92
CA ASN A 553 -25.24 15.56 25.88
C ASN A 553 -25.18 14.11 25.34
N GLN A 554 -24.02 13.47 25.42
CA GLN A 554 -23.75 12.14 24.88
C GLN A 554 -23.66 11.01 25.94
N ASN A 555 -24.14 11.26 27.16
CA ASN A 555 -24.07 10.32 28.29
C ASN A 555 -22.65 9.91 28.72
N ILE A 556 -21.62 10.73 28.44
CA ILE A 556 -20.25 10.47 28.91
C ILE A 556 -20.09 11.06 30.32
N HIS A 557 -19.62 10.27 31.27
CA HIS A 557 -19.49 10.69 32.67
C HIS A 557 -18.03 11.01 33.03
N ILE A 558 -17.82 12.20 33.62
CA ILE A 558 -16.52 12.63 34.16
C ILE A 558 -16.73 12.90 35.66
N SER A 559 -16.09 12.09 36.53
CA SER A 559 -16.35 12.12 37.97
C SER A 559 -15.73 13.33 38.67
N LYS A 560 -14.47 13.70 38.36
CA LYS A 560 -13.85 14.93 38.88
C LYS A 560 -14.33 16.14 38.07
N ARG A 561 -15.51 16.66 38.43
CA ARG A 561 -16.07 17.91 37.87
C ARG A 561 -15.37 19.15 38.46
N SER A 562 -14.04 19.21 38.42
CA SER A 562 -13.31 20.40 38.86
C SER A 562 -13.18 21.37 37.70
N GLY A 563 -14.02 22.41 37.65
CA GLY A 563 -13.88 23.60 36.79
C GLY A 563 -13.04 23.44 35.51
N VAL A 564 -12.07 24.34 35.34
CA VAL A 564 -11.09 24.34 34.24
C VAL A 564 -10.12 23.17 34.43
N TRP A 565 -9.89 22.36 33.39
CA TRP A 565 -8.92 21.26 33.47
C TRP A 565 -7.49 21.77 33.65
N LYS A 566 -6.64 20.97 34.30
CA LYS A 566 -5.22 21.28 34.47
C LYS A 566 -4.56 21.42 33.09
N MET A 567 -4.03 22.61 32.80
CA MET A 567 -3.25 22.89 31.59
C MET A 567 -1.75 22.88 31.94
N ILE A 568 -0.95 22.24 31.09
CA ILE A 568 0.51 22.18 31.24
C ILE A 568 1.14 22.59 29.91
N ASP A 569 2.02 23.59 29.95
CA ASP A 569 2.76 24.02 28.76
C ASP A 569 3.99 23.14 28.51
N CYS A 570 4.19 22.73 27.26
CA CYS A 570 5.32 21.93 26.81
C CYS A 570 5.85 22.46 25.48
N ALA A 571 7.16 22.52 25.29
CA ALA A 571 7.71 22.79 23.97
C ALA A 571 7.56 21.54 23.09
N GLU A 572 7.30 21.71 21.79
CA GLU A 572 7.20 20.56 20.87
C GLU A 572 8.51 19.75 20.77
N SER A 573 9.65 20.39 20.99
CA SER A 573 10.99 19.78 21.00
C SER A 573 11.35 19.06 22.32
N ASP A 574 10.65 19.32 23.42
CA ASP A 574 10.98 18.80 24.74
C ASP A 574 10.28 17.45 25.02
N HIS A 575 10.82 16.41 24.40
CA HIS A 575 10.28 15.05 24.49
C HIS A 575 10.42 14.43 25.89
N GLN A 576 11.38 14.89 26.71
CA GLN A 576 11.60 14.37 28.05
C GLN A 576 10.58 14.93 29.04
N LYS A 577 10.31 16.23 28.97
CA LYS A 577 9.23 16.86 29.76
C LYS A 577 7.89 16.23 29.43
N LEU A 578 7.59 16.01 28.14
CA LEU A 578 6.37 15.32 27.72
C LEU A 578 6.24 13.92 28.35
N ARG A 579 7.33 13.13 28.35
CA ARG A 579 7.35 11.79 28.96
C ARG A 579 7.05 11.86 30.46
N ASN A 580 7.62 12.83 31.16
CA ASN A 580 7.41 13.02 32.60
C ASN A 580 5.96 13.44 32.91
N ILE A 581 5.40 14.40 32.15
CA ILE A 581 4.00 14.83 32.28
C ILE A 581 3.04 13.64 32.16
N MET A 582 3.27 12.75 31.19
CA MET A 582 2.40 11.58 30.99
C MET A 582 2.56 10.53 32.09
N ARG A 583 3.77 10.37 32.68
CA ARG A 583 3.98 9.51 33.86
C ARG A 583 3.26 10.07 35.08
N ASP A 584 3.36 11.38 35.31
CA ASP A 584 2.65 12.06 36.40
C ASP A 584 1.14 11.91 36.23
N ALA A 585 0.64 12.04 34.99
CA ALA A 585 -0.78 11.81 34.69
C ALA A 585 -1.22 10.38 35.07
N LYS A 586 -0.41 9.36 34.74
CA LYS A 586 -0.68 7.97 35.14
C LYS A 586 -0.72 7.81 36.66
N ASN A 587 0.26 8.36 37.37
CA ASN A 587 0.36 8.25 38.83
C ASN A 587 -0.81 8.96 39.54
N ASN A 588 -1.35 10.03 38.96
CA ASN A 588 -2.53 10.74 39.47
C ASN A 588 -3.86 10.08 39.05
N GLY A 589 -3.84 8.99 38.29
CA GLY A 589 -5.05 8.30 37.82
C GLY A 589 -5.84 9.09 36.79
N VAL A 590 -5.17 9.94 35.99
CA VAL A 590 -5.78 10.68 34.88
C VAL A 590 -6.24 9.70 33.82
N SER A 591 -7.48 9.85 33.36
CA SER A 591 -8.08 8.92 32.40
C SER A 591 -7.73 9.27 30.95
N MET A 592 -7.56 10.55 30.63
CA MET A 592 -7.22 10.98 29.28
C MET A 592 -6.48 12.33 29.26
N ILE A 593 -5.63 12.53 28.25
CA ILE A 593 -4.93 13.79 27.98
C ILE A 593 -5.40 14.37 26.65
N PHE A 594 -5.75 15.66 26.64
CA PHE A 594 -5.94 16.44 25.42
C PHE A 594 -4.65 17.19 25.06
N ALA A 595 -4.10 16.94 23.88
CA ALA A 595 -2.93 17.64 23.37
C ALA A 595 -3.34 18.63 22.28
N VAL A 596 -2.85 19.88 22.37
CA VAL A 596 -3.14 20.93 21.37
C VAL A 596 -1.85 21.49 20.79
N THR A 597 -1.76 21.49 19.46
CA THR A 597 -0.60 21.97 18.69
C THR A 597 -1.03 23.00 17.65
N ARG A 598 -0.07 23.73 17.08
CA ARG A 598 -0.34 24.72 16.01
C ARG A 598 -0.80 24.03 14.73
N GLU A 599 -0.05 23.01 14.30
CA GLU A 599 -0.29 22.28 13.05
C GLU A 599 -1.10 20.99 13.28
N GLN A 600 -1.64 20.39 12.21
CA GLN A 600 -2.41 19.13 12.32
C GLN A 600 -1.55 17.92 12.63
N ARG A 601 -0.30 17.89 12.16
CA ARG A 601 0.63 16.78 12.35
C ARG A 601 2.07 17.25 12.50
N PRO A 602 2.42 17.90 13.63
CA PRO A 602 3.81 18.21 13.97
C PRO A 602 4.59 16.94 14.33
N ASP A 603 5.91 17.04 14.37
CA ASP A 603 6.80 15.92 14.75
C ASP A 603 6.47 15.34 16.14
N VAL A 604 6.04 16.19 17.07
CA VAL A 604 5.66 15.77 18.44
C VAL A 604 4.47 14.80 18.46
N HIS A 605 3.64 14.78 17.41
CA HIS A 605 2.48 13.88 17.32
C HIS A 605 2.88 12.41 17.49
N ASP A 606 3.95 11.98 16.80
CA ASP A 606 4.37 10.59 16.82
C ASP A 606 4.91 10.20 18.22
N PHE A 607 5.54 11.14 18.94
CA PHE A 607 6.02 10.93 20.31
C PHE A 607 4.88 10.83 21.33
N ILE A 608 3.86 11.68 21.23
CA ILE A 608 2.65 11.58 22.07
C ILE A 608 2.05 10.18 21.94
N LYS A 609 1.99 9.64 20.72
CA LYS A 609 1.44 8.30 20.45
C LYS A 609 2.34 7.14 20.88
N LEU A 610 3.65 7.31 20.83
CA LEU A 610 4.60 6.36 21.41
C LEU A 610 4.44 6.28 22.92
N TYR A 611 4.39 7.43 23.61
CA TYR A 611 4.25 7.47 25.06
C TYR A 611 2.87 7.05 25.55
N GLU A 612 1.81 7.31 24.77
CA GLU A 612 0.50 6.70 24.97
C GLU A 612 0.66 5.17 25.07
N ALA A 613 1.30 4.53 24.09
CA ALA A 613 1.51 3.08 24.09
C ALA A 613 2.46 2.56 25.19
N GLN A 614 3.51 3.30 25.56
CA GLN A 614 4.47 2.88 26.59
C GLN A 614 3.96 3.07 28.02
N ILE A 615 3.22 4.16 28.28
CA ILE A 615 2.80 4.55 29.63
C ILE A 615 1.39 4.02 29.91
N GLY A 616 0.50 4.01 28.91
CA GLY A 616 -0.89 3.55 29.04
C GLY A 616 -1.88 4.64 29.43
N VAL A 617 -1.58 5.92 29.16
CA VAL A 617 -2.53 7.03 29.31
C VAL A 617 -3.08 7.42 27.94
N GLN A 618 -4.41 7.39 27.79
CA GLN A 618 -5.07 7.70 26.51
C GLN A 618 -4.88 9.16 26.12
N THR A 619 -4.68 9.43 24.82
CA THR A 619 -4.53 10.82 24.34
C THR A 619 -5.46 11.17 23.17
N GLN A 620 -5.98 12.39 23.19
CA GLN A 620 -6.70 13.00 22.09
C GLN A 620 -5.96 14.25 21.62
N HIS A 621 -5.45 14.21 20.39
CA HIS A 621 -4.70 15.31 19.78
C HIS A 621 -5.62 16.15 18.88
N ILE A 622 -5.53 17.48 18.96
CA ILE A 622 -6.25 18.42 18.09
C ILE A 622 -5.33 19.58 17.65
N SER A 623 -5.56 20.09 16.44
CA SER A 623 -4.87 21.29 15.95
C SER A 623 -5.52 22.58 16.47
N PHE A 624 -4.79 23.69 16.42
CA PHE A 624 -5.32 25.01 16.72
C PHE A 624 -6.52 25.39 15.85
N SER A 625 -6.50 25.00 14.57
CA SER A 625 -7.63 25.19 13.66
C SER A 625 -8.89 24.43 14.09
N THR A 626 -8.73 23.24 14.68
CA THR A 626 -9.83 22.45 15.24
C THR A 626 -10.33 23.07 16.54
N PHE A 627 -9.41 23.49 17.42
CA PHE A 627 -9.72 24.22 18.65
C PHE A 627 -10.56 25.48 18.37
N ARG A 628 -10.17 26.31 17.39
CA ARG A 628 -10.92 27.52 17.01
C ARG A 628 -12.33 27.21 16.52
N LYS A 629 -12.50 26.12 15.77
CA LYS A 629 -13.82 25.68 15.31
C LYS A 629 -14.70 25.24 16.47
N MET A 630 -14.16 24.46 17.41
CA MET A 630 -14.91 23.96 18.57
C MET A 630 -15.32 25.06 19.55
N THR A 631 -14.52 26.13 19.67
CA THR A 631 -14.71 27.19 20.67
C THR A 631 -15.33 28.48 20.13
N GLY A 632 -15.46 28.65 18.81
CA GLY A 632 -15.97 29.87 18.17
C GLY A 632 -17.50 29.96 18.06
N ASP A 633 -18.01 31.17 17.80
CA ASP A 633 -19.43 31.54 17.91
C ASP A 633 -20.32 31.05 16.73
N PHE A 634 -19.73 30.70 15.58
CA PHE A 634 -20.45 30.39 14.33
C PHE A 634 -20.49 28.88 13.96
N GLY A 635 -20.72 27.99 14.93
CA GLY A 635 -21.23 26.64 14.61
C GLY A 635 -20.18 25.56 14.29
N GLY A 636 -19.29 25.27 15.25
CA GLY A 636 -18.39 24.12 15.22
C GLY A 636 -18.99 22.75 15.57
N ARG A 637 -20.32 22.64 15.73
CA ARG A 637 -21.00 21.45 16.29
C ARG A 637 -20.56 20.15 15.64
N GLN A 638 -20.47 20.11 14.31
CA GLN A 638 -20.01 18.92 13.58
C GLN A 638 -18.57 18.52 13.94
N THR A 639 -17.67 19.50 14.10
CA THR A 639 -16.28 19.24 14.47
C THR A 639 -16.20 18.70 15.89
N THR A 640 -16.96 19.30 16.82
CA THR A 640 -17.09 18.82 18.21
C THR A 640 -17.65 17.40 18.25
N ASP A 641 -18.73 17.10 17.52
CA ASP A 641 -19.33 15.76 17.48
C ASP A 641 -18.35 14.71 16.95
N ASN A 642 -17.56 15.05 15.93
CA ASN A 642 -16.53 14.15 15.39
C ASN A 642 -15.43 13.85 16.43
N VAL A 643 -15.00 14.85 17.19
CA VAL A 643 -14.02 14.68 18.27
C VAL A 643 -14.59 13.83 19.39
N ILE A 644 -15.84 14.09 19.78
CA ILE A 644 -16.51 13.41 20.89
C ILE A 644 -16.78 11.93 20.59
N ARG A 645 -17.09 11.57 19.33
CA ARG A 645 -17.19 10.15 18.93
C ARG A 645 -15.90 9.37 19.16
N LYS A 646 -14.75 9.97 18.82
CA LYS A 646 -13.42 9.36 19.07
C LYS A 646 -13.11 9.31 20.56
N PHE A 647 -13.44 10.39 21.26
CA PHE A 647 -13.23 10.53 22.69
C PHE A 647 -13.95 9.42 23.48
N ASN A 648 -15.23 9.17 23.17
CA ASN A 648 -16.00 8.11 23.83
C ASN A 648 -15.36 6.73 23.66
N LEU A 649 -14.95 6.38 22.44
CA LEU A 649 -14.34 5.08 22.14
C LEU A 649 -13.02 4.86 22.88
N LYS A 650 -12.16 5.88 22.93
CA LYS A 650 -10.91 5.83 23.72
C LYS A 650 -11.15 5.70 25.22
N GLY A 651 -12.27 6.24 25.69
CA GLY A 651 -12.75 6.08 27.05
C GLY A 651 -13.31 4.69 27.36
N GLY A 652 -13.51 3.82 26.35
CA GLY A 652 -14.14 2.49 26.50
C GLY A 652 -15.66 2.48 26.24
N GLY A 653 -16.24 3.62 25.85
CA GLY A 653 -17.63 3.72 25.43
C GLY A 653 -17.87 3.11 24.04
N LEU A 654 -19.14 2.97 23.69
CA LEU A 654 -19.64 2.49 22.40
C LEU A 654 -20.69 3.48 21.89
N ASN A 655 -20.51 3.99 20.67
CA ASN A 655 -21.36 5.07 20.17
C ASN A 655 -22.72 4.54 19.70
N PHE A 656 -22.73 3.46 18.94
CA PHE A 656 -23.95 2.85 18.39
C PHE A 656 -23.69 1.40 18.00
N THR A 657 -24.77 0.62 17.88
CA THR A 657 -24.79 -0.71 17.26
C THR A 657 -25.72 -0.69 16.05
N PHE A 658 -25.86 -1.79 15.33
CA PHE A 658 -26.76 -1.90 14.18
C PHE A 658 -27.65 -3.14 14.26
N SER A 659 -28.71 -3.18 13.46
CA SER A 659 -29.52 -4.38 13.23
C SER A 659 -29.88 -4.53 11.77
N ILE A 660 -30.29 -5.74 11.38
CA ILE A 660 -30.73 -6.04 10.02
C ILE A 660 -32.16 -5.50 9.83
N PRO A 661 -32.48 -4.82 8.72
CA PRO A 661 -33.85 -4.42 8.42
C PRO A 661 -34.67 -5.64 7.97
N ARG A 662 -35.87 -5.82 8.55
CA ARG A 662 -36.79 -6.92 8.16
C ARG A 662 -37.40 -6.71 6.78
N GLN A 663 -37.83 -5.49 6.52
CA GLN A 663 -38.45 -5.07 5.27
C GLN A 663 -37.76 -3.80 4.77
N VAL A 664 -37.57 -3.73 3.46
CA VAL A 664 -37.08 -2.53 2.78
C VAL A 664 -37.98 -2.29 1.59
N GLN A 665 -38.54 -1.08 1.48
CA GLN A 665 -39.49 -0.72 0.41
C GLN A 665 -40.66 -1.72 0.30
N SER A 666 -41.22 -2.12 1.45
CA SER A 666 -42.31 -3.10 1.56
C SER A 666 -42.01 -4.51 1.03
N LYS A 667 -40.75 -4.83 0.73
CA LYS A 667 -40.28 -6.18 0.38
C LYS A 667 -39.56 -6.81 1.56
N GLN A 668 -39.82 -8.10 1.81
CA GLN A 668 -39.08 -8.88 2.81
C GLN A 668 -37.64 -9.08 2.34
N LEU A 669 -36.68 -8.65 3.15
CA LEU A 669 -35.26 -8.76 2.84
C LEU A 669 -34.72 -10.16 3.15
N CYS A 670 -35.18 -10.75 4.24
CA CYS A 670 -34.62 -11.96 4.82
C CYS A 670 -35.73 -12.98 5.09
N ASP A 671 -35.56 -14.19 4.57
CA ASP A 671 -36.53 -15.28 4.73
C ASP A 671 -36.30 -16.05 6.05
N ASN A 672 -35.08 -16.01 6.60
CA ASN A 672 -34.71 -16.66 7.87
C ASN A 672 -33.95 -15.70 8.79
N GLU A 673 -34.70 -14.88 9.53
CA GLU A 673 -34.15 -13.84 10.40
C GLU A 673 -33.21 -14.40 11.48
N LYS A 674 -33.55 -15.58 12.04
CA LYS A 674 -32.73 -16.24 13.07
C LYS A 674 -31.34 -16.58 12.53
N ARG A 675 -31.26 -17.18 11.34
CA ARG A 675 -29.97 -17.55 10.72
C ARG A 675 -29.07 -16.33 10.51
N VAL A 676 -29.60 -15.22 10.01
CA VAL A 676 -28.81 -13.99 9.80
C VAL A 676 -28.45 -13.32 11.12
N HIS A 677 -29.38 -13.32 12.09
CA HIS A 677 -29.08 -12.83 13.43
C HIS A 677 -27.95 -13.64 14.07
N ASP A 678 -27.98 -14.97 13.97
CA ASP A 678 -26.94 -15.86 14.49
C ASP A 678 -25.60 -15.65 13.76
N MET A 679 -25.62 -15.33 12.47
CA MET A 679 -24.44 -14.99 11.67
C MET A 679 -23.68 -13.78 12.25
N LEU A 680 -24.41 -12.72 12.62
CA LEU A 680 -23.83 -11.45 13.07
C LEU A 680 -23.71 -11.32 14.60
N PHE A 681 -24.73 -11.72 15.35
CA PHE A 681 -24.88 -11.44 16.79
C PHE A 681 -24.83 -12.70 17.66
N GLY A 682 -24.78 -13.89 17.06
CA GLY A 682 -24.57 -15.16 17.75
C GLY A 682 -23.16 -15.26 18.36
N ASN A 683 -22.68 -16.50 18.56
CA ASN A 683 -21.30 -16.76 19.00
C ASN A 683 -20.32 -16.67 17.82
N THR A 684 -20.39 -15.60 17.03
CA THR A 684 -19.48 -15.34 15.91
C THR A 684 -18.42 -14.35 16.35
N LEU A 685 -17.15 -14.67 16.10
CA LEU A 685 -16.00 -13.79 16.32
C LEU A 685 -15.51 -13.23 14.98
N PHE A 686 -15.49 -11.91 14.86
CA PHE A 686 -14.96 -11.20 13.69
C PHE A 686 -13.54 -10.75 13.94
N ILE A 687 -12.64 -10.99 13.00
CA ILE A 687 -11.22 -10.63 13.09
C ILE A 687 -10.79 -9.93 11.79
N GLY A 688 -10.01 -8.86 11.91
CA GLY A 688 -9.33 -8.22 10.79
C GLY A 688 -7.81 -8.29 10.96
N PHE A 689 -7.08 -8.65 9.90
CA PHE A 689 -5.61 -8.61 9.83
C PHE A 689 -5.15 -7.71 8.68
N GLU A 690 -4.25 -6.76 8.98
CA GLU A 690 -3.57 -5.89 8.01
C GLU A 690 -2.06 -5.99 8.19
N LEU A 691 -1.34 -6.10 7.07
CA LEU A 691 0.12 -6.06 7.04
C LEU A 691 0.62 -4.74 6.44
N SER A 692 1.50 -4.05 7.17
CA SER A 692 2.19 -2.83 6.72
C SER A 692 3.68 -3.08 6.59
N HIS A 693 4.19 -3.07 5.37
CA HIS A 693 5.63 -3.21 5.10
C HIS A 693 6.37 -1.87 5.15
N ALA A 694 7.68 -1.95 5.39
CA ALA A 694 8.62 -0.86 5.21
C ALA A 694 8.61 -0.30 3.79
N SER A 695 9.04 0.96 3.65
CA SER A 695 9.21 1.58 2.33
C SER A 695 10.27 0.83 1.51
N ALA A 696 10.15 0.87 0.18
CA ALA A 696 11.12 0.22 -0.70
C ALA A 696 12.54 0.76 -0.43
N THR A 697 13.51 -0.14 -0.20
CA THR A 697 14.90 0.27 0.06
C THR A 697 15.53 0.93 -1.16
N CYS A 698 16.35 1.95 -0.94
CA CYS A 698 17.02 2.62 -2.04
C CYS A 698 18.22 1.81 -2.57
N LEU A 699 18.73 2.23 -3.72
CA LEU A 699 19.88 1.63 -4.40
C LEU A 699 21.13 1.58 -3.52
N PHE A 700 21.41 2.70 -2.86
CA PHE A 700 22.55 2.83 -1.97
C PHE A 700 22.47 1.82 -0.82
N ASP A 701 21.29 1.65 -0.23
CA ASP A 701 21.12 0.73 0.90
C ASP A 701 21.36 -0.72 0.49
N ARG A 702 20.78 -1.15 -0.64
CA ARG A 702 20.95 -2.52 -1.14
C ARG A 702 22.40 -2.84 -1.53
N GLN A 703 23.08 -1.91 -2.21
CA GLN A 703 24.46 -2.11 -2.66
C GLN A 703 25.47 -2.20 -1.51
N ASN A 704 25.18 -1.54 -0.39
CA ASN A 704 26.02 -1.59 0.80
C ASN A 704 25.54 -2.64 1.82
N ASN A 705 24.64 -3.57 1.43
CA ASN A 705 24.00 -4.53 2.33
C ASN A 705 23.42 -3.89 3.59
N ILE A 706 22.99 -2.63 3.50
CA ILE A 706 22.30 -1.94 4.59
C ILE A 706 20.90 -2.53 4.64
N SER A 707 20.66 -3.32 5.67
CA SER A 707 19.36 -3.93 5.94
C SER A 707 18.29 -2.85 6.01
N CYS A 708 17.09 -3.14 5.48
CA CYS A 708 15.93 -2.33 5.77
C CYS A 708 15.61 -2.52 7.25
N GLY A 709 16.17 -1.68 8.13
CA GLY A 709 15.97 -1.79 9.57
C GLY A 709 14.52 -1.58 10.03
N GLU A 710 13.60 -1.26 9.11
CA GLU A 710 12.15 -1.18 9.39
C GLU A 710 11.49 -2.58 9.30
N PRO A 711 10.88 -3.08 10.38
CA PRO A 711 10.14 -4.33 10.40
C PRO A 711 8.83 -4.22 9.61
N SER A 712 8.27 -5.37 9.22
CA SER A 712 6.86 -5.41 8.82
C SER A 712 6.01 -5.35 10.08
N VAL A 713 4.88 -4.66 10.02
CA VAL A 713 3.95 -4.51 11.15
C VAL A 713 2.64 -5.20 10.82
N VAL A 714 2.24 -6.14 11.66
CA VAL A 714 0.90 -6.73 11.61
C VAL A 714 0.01 -5.98 12.59
N GLY A 715 -1.05 -5.36 12.08
CA GLY A 715 -2.15 -4.86 12.89
C GLY A 715 -3.30 -5.84 12.82
N TYR A 716 -3.91 -6.12 13.97
CA TYR A 716 -5.14 -6.92 14.00
C TYR A 716 -6.16 -6.34 14.97
N SER A 717 -7.42 -6.56 14.66
CA SER A 717 -8.54 -6.18 15.51
C SER A 717 -9.58 -7.29 15.52
N TYR A 718 -10.41 -7.34 16.56
CA TYR A 718 -11.38 -8.39 16.76
C TYR A 718 -12.58 -7.89 17.55
N SER A 719 -13.77 -8.46 17.31
CA SER A 719 -14.97 -8.16 18.09
C SER A 719 -14.88 -8.76 19.49
N LEU A 720 -15.30 -8.05 20.53
CA LEU A 720 -15.32 -8.53 21.92
C LEU A 720 -16.64 -9.21 22.32
N GLY A 721 -17.73 -8.90 21.61
CA GLY A 721 -19.00 -9.59 21.80
C GLY A 721 -20.14 -9.02 20.97
N ASP A 722 -20.26 -7.69 20.91
CA ASP A 722 -21.01 -6.99 19.87
C ASP A 722 -20.08 -6.76 18.66
N PRO A 723 -20.56 -6.93 17.40
CA PRO A 723 -19.73 -6.71 16.20
C PRO A 723 -19.10 -5.32 16.09
N CYS A 724 -19.67 -4.32 16.78
CA CYS A 724 -19.20 -2.95 16.82
C CYS A 724 -18.20 -2.66 17.94
N ASP A 725 -18.12 -3.50 18.97
CA ASP A 725 -17.21 -3.32 20.11
C ASP A 725 -15.91 -4.09 19.86
N LEU A 726 -14.83 -3.36 19.59
CA LEU A 726 -13.59 -3.94 19.06
C LEU A 726 -12.44 -3.88 20.07
N GLY A 727 -11.67 -4.97 20.13
CA GLY A 727 -10.31 -4.99 20.63
C GLY A 727 -9.30 -4.94 19.48
N GLY A 728 -8.04 -4.64 19.76
CA GLY A 728 -6.99 -4.71 18.74
C GLY A 728 -5.60 -4.48 19.29
N TYR A 729 -4.61 -5.02 18.56
CA TYR A 729 -3.19 -4.91 18.88
C TYR A 729 -2.37 -4.83 17.58
N SER A 730 -1.08 -4.55 17.70
CA SER A 730 -0.15 -4.70 16.59
C SER A 730 1.18 -5.26 17.05
N TYR A 731 1.83 -6.07 16.23
CA TYR A 731 3.15 -6.61 16.52
C TYR A 731 4.08 -6.41 15.33
N LEU A 732 5.37 -6.38 15.62
CA LEU A 732 6.42 -6.26 14.63
C LEU A 732 6.90 -7.66 14.27
N GLN A 733 7.25 -7.85 13.00
CA GLN A 733 7.82 -9.08 12.49
C GLN A 733 8.97 -8.78 11.53
N LYS A 734 9.64 -9.84 11.05
CA LYS A 734 10.79 -9.69 10.15
C LYS A 734 10.46 -8.78 8.95
N PRO A 735 11.39 -7.91 8.52
CA PRO A 735 11.18 -7.05 7.36
C PRO A 735 10.76 -7.87 6.13
N ARG A 736 9.73 -7.38 5.41
CA ARG A 736 9.17 -8.01 4.20
C ARG A 736 8.64 -9.44 4.36
N GLU A 737 8.43 -9.90 5.58
CA GLU A 737 7.68 -11.14 5.80
C GLU A 737 6.21 -10.93 5.44
N HIS A 738 5.70 -11.71 4.49
CA HIS A 738 4.32 -11.63 3.98
C HIS A 738 3.35 -12.53 4.76
N SER A 739 3.88 -13.49 5.52
CA SER A 739 3.16 -14.41 6.41
C SER A 739 2.87 -13.78 7.76
N LEU A 740 1.76 -14.16 8.38
CA LEU A 740 1.47 -13.76 9.76
C LEU A 740 2.32 -14.56 10.74
N MET A 741 3.40 -13.97 11.26
CA MET A 741 4.20 -14.64 12.30
C MET A 741 3.42 -14.72 13.62
N TYR A 742 3.73 -15.72 14.46
CA TYR A 742 3.18 -15.87 15.82
C TYR A 742 1.65 -16.03 15.90
N ILE A 743 1.03 -16.56 14.84
CA ILE A 743 -0.43 -16.65 14.69
C ILE A 743 -1.10 -17.39 15.86
N GLN A 744 -0.50 -18.49 16.32
CA GLN A 744 -1.04 -19.32 17.40
C GLN A 744 -1.16 -18.53 18.72
N LYS A 745 -0.10 -17.80 19.07
CA LYS A 745 -0.06 -16.96 20.28
C LYS A 745 -1.14 -15.89 20.25
N HIS A 746 -1.24 -15.16 19.14
CA HIS A 746 -2.19 -14.06 19.01
C HIS A 746 -3.63 -14.57 18.93
N MET A 747 -3.86 -15.71 18.29
CA MET A 747 -5.19 -16.34 18.24
C MET A 747 -5.67 -16.75 19.64
N SER A 748 -4.81 -17.38 20.44
CA SER A 748 -5.13 -17.76 21.83
C SER A 748 -5.54 -16.54 22.68
N MET A 749 -4.84 -15.41 22.50
CA MET A 749 -5.13 -14.17 23.19
C MET A 749 -6.46 -13.52 22.73
N ILE A 750 -6.73 -13.50 21.42
CA ILE A 750 -7.99 -12.99 20.86
C ILE A 750 -9.18 -13.75 21.46
N VAL A 751 -9.09 -15.09 21.45
CA VAL A 751 -10.15 -15.98 21.94
C VAL A 751 -10.37 -15.78 23.44
N SER A 752 -9.29 -15.70 24.22
CA SER A 752 -9.37 -15.43 25.66
C SER A 752 -10.09 -14.11 25.95
N ASN A 753 -9.78 -13.05 25.20
CA ASN A 753 -10.43 -11.75 25.37
C ASN A 753 -11.92 -11.76 24.97
N TYR A 754 -12.27 -12.51 23.93
CA TYR A 754 -13.67 -12.74 23.56
C TYR A 754 -14.43 -13.48 24.67
N GLU A 755 -13.87 -14.59 25.18
CA GLU A 755 -14.48 -15.41 26.24
C GLU A 755 -14.64 -14.62 27.54
N LEU A 756 -13.70 -13.73 27.88
CA LEU A 756 -13.79 -12.85 29.05
C LEU A 756 -15.03 -11.94 29.01
N VAL A 757 -15.40 -11.44 27.83
CA VAL A 757 -16.52 -10.50 27.66
C VAL A 757 -17.83 -11.23 27.35
N LYS A 758 -17.85 -12.12 26.34
CA LYS A 758 -19.04 -12.84 25.90
C LYS A 758 -19.44 -13.97 26.86
N ARG A 759 -18.51 -14.43 27.72
CA ARG A 759 -18.66 -15.58 28.64
C ARG A 759 -18.90 -16.92 27.94
N THR A 760 -18.73 -16.96 26.62
CA THR A 760 -18.85 -18.15 25.78
C THR A 760 -17.70 -18.15 24.76
N MET A 761 -17.38 -19.34 24.26
CA MET A 761 -16.45 -19.50 23.16
C MET A 761 -17.14 -19.22 21.82
N PRO A 762 -16.41 -18.77 20.80
CA PRO A 762 -16.97 -18.59 19.48
C PRO A 762 -17.26 -19.95 18.84
N ASP A 763 -18.44 -20.09 18.25
CA ASP A 763 -18.81 -21.23 17.40
C ASP A 763 -18.31 -21.04 15.96
N LYS A 764 -18.14 -19.77 15.55
CA LYS A 764 -17.73 -19.37 14.20
C LYS A 764 -16.71 -18.25 14.25
N ILE A 765 -15.74 -18.28 13.33
CA ILE A 765 -14.69 -17.26 13.22
C ILE A 765 -14.63 -16.74 11.79
N VAL A 766 -14.90 -15.44 11.64
CA VAL A 766 -14.86 -14.74 10.36
C VAL A 766 -13.64 -13.84 10.32
N ILE A 767 -12.76 -14.06 9.35
CA ILE A 767 -11.46 -13.39 9.25
C ILE A 767 -11.39 -12.62 7.94
N TYR A 768 -11.11 -11.31 8.04
CA TYR A 768 -10.79 -10.44 6.92
C TYR A 768 -9.28 -10.22 6.87
N ARG A 769 -8.62 -10.76 5.84
CA ARG A 769 -7.16 -10.69 5.65
C ARG A 769 -6.80 -9.77 4.50
N SER A 770 -6.01 -8.74 4.75
CA SER A 770 -5.56 -7.76 3.74
C SER A 770 -4.05 -7.71 3.63
N GLY A 771 -3.54 -7.28 2.48
CA GLY A 771 -2.10 -7.25 2.18
C GLY A 771 -1.56 -8.57 1.61
N VAL A 772 -2.42 -9.34 0.92
CA VAL A 772 -2.08 -10.63 0.29
C VAL A 772 -2.31 -10.52 -1.22
N GLY A 773 -1.32 -10.95 -2.01
CA GLY A 773 -1.45 -11.07 -3.47
C GLY A 773 -2.15 -12.37 -3.87
N GLU A 774 -2.67 -12.46 -5.09
CA GLU A 774 -3.39 -13.67 -5.55
C GLU A 774 -2.51 -14.92 -5.58
N GLY A 775 -1.20 -14.76 -5.80
CA GLY A 775 -0.26 -15.88 -5.77
C GLY A 775 -0.02 -16.49 -4.38
N ASP A 776 -0.51 -15.83 -3.31
CA ASP A 776 -0.29 -16.25 -1.92
C ASP A 776 -1.53 -16.92 -1.28
N PHE A 777 -2.56 -17.25 -2.06
CA PHE A 777 -3.79 -17.82 -1.50
C PHE A 777 -3.58 -19.17 -0.80
N GLU A 778 -2.73 -20.04 -1.36
CA GLU A 778 -2.37 -21.32 -0.72
C GLU A 778 -1.73 -21.10 0.65
N ARG A 779 -0.86 -20.10 0.77
CA ARG A 779 -0.23 -19.70 2.03
C ARG A 779 -1.25 -19.20 3.05
N VAL A 780 -2.32 -18.52 2.62
CA VAL A 780 -3.41 -18.11 3.51
C VAL A 780 -4.22 -19.31 3.99
N GLU A 781 -4.40 -20.34 3.16
CA GLU A 781 -5.01 -21.60 3.62
C GLU A 781 -4.15 -22.26 4.73
N ASP A 782 -2.81 -22.22 4.61
CA ASP A 782 -1.90 -22.65 5.68
C ASP A 782 -2.05 -21.81 6.96
N GLU A 783 -2.18 -20.48 6.85
CA GLU A 783 -2.45 -19.60 8.00
C GLU A 783 -3.72 -20.06 8.76
N VAL A 784 -4.78 -20.47 8.05
CA VAL A 784 -6.02 -21.00 8.69
C VAL A 784 -5.78 -22.35 9.37
N ARG A 785 -4.99 -23.24 8.77
CA ARG A 785 -4.63 -24.54 9.38
C ARG A 785 -3.91 -24.33 10.72
N GLU A 786 -2.96 -23.38 10.77
CA GLU A 786 -2.25 -23.05 12.01
C GLU A 786 -3.16 -22.44 13.08
N MET A 787 -4.16 -21.63 12.70
CA MET A 787 -5.15 -21.11 13.66
C MET A 787 -6.02 -22.23 14.24
N LYS A 788 -6.45 -23.19 13.42
CA LYS A 788 -7.25 -24.35 13.87
C LYS A 788 -6.51 -25.20 14.90
N MET A 789 -5.19 -25.38 14.73
CA MET A 789 -4.35 -26.13 15.69
C MET A 789 -4.39 -25.57 17.12
N VAL A 790 -4.63 -24.27 17.30
CA VAL A 790 -4.80 -23.68 18.65
C VAL A 790 -5.99 -24.31 19.35
N PHE A 791 -7.12 -24.42 18.65
CA PHE A 791 -8.33 -25.01 19.20
C PHE A 791 -8.19 -26.52 19.40
N GLU A 792 -7.47 -27.22 18.53
CA GLU A 792 -7.22 -28.66 18.69
C GLU A 792 -6.34 -28.97 19.91
N ARG A 793 -5.37 -28.11 20.22
CA ARG A 793 -4.48 -28.28 21.39
C ARG A 793 -5.14 -27.87 22.70
N GLU A 794 -5.85 -26.75 22.69
CA GLU A 794 -6.39 -26.15 23.89
C GLU A 794 -7.82 -26.63 24.23
N ARG A 795 -8.55 -27.20 23.27
CA ARG A 795 -10.01 -27.43 23.40
C ARG A 795 -10.48 -28.69 22.63
N LYS A 796 -11.72 -29.15 22.93
CA LYS A 796 -12.34 -30.36 22.31
C LYS A 796 -13.10 -30.09 21.01
N GLN A 797 -13.46 -28.84 20.69
CA GLN A 797 -14.24 -28.49 19.50
C GLN A 797 -13.60 -27.32 18.75
N VAL A 798 -13.38 -27.50 17.45
CA VAL A 798 -12.84 -26.48 16.54
C VAL A 798 -14.01 -25.70 15.94
N PRO A 799 -14.01 -24.35 16.01
CA PRO A 799 -15.06 -23.53 15.42
C PRO A 799 -15.01 -23.56 13.88
N GLU A 800 -16.11 -23.18 13.23
CA GLU A 800 -16.16 -23.06 11.77
C GLU A 800 -15.46 -21.78 11.31
N PHE A 801 -14.53 -21.87 10.35
CA PHE A 801 -13.79 -20.73 9.84
C PHE A 801 -14.33 -20.23 8.49
N LEU A 802 -14.42 -18.90 8.38
CA LEU A 802 -14.61 -18.17 7.13
C LEU A 802 -13.43 -17.21 6.92
N MET A 803 -12.56 -17.49 5.95
CA MET A 803 -11.39 -16.67 5.62
C MET A 803 -11.63 -15.91 4.32
N ILE A 804 -11.63 -14.58 4.39
CA ILE A 804 -11.89 -13.67 3.28
C ILE A 804 -10.67 -12.79 3.06
N VAL A 805 -10.05 -12.90 1.90
CA VAL A 805 -8.96 -12.00 1.49
C VAL A 805 -9.55 -10.73 0.87
N VAL A 806 -9.15 -9.58 1.40
CA VAL A 806 -9.64 -8.27 0.99
C VAL A 806 -8.56 -7.51 0.23
N SER A 807 -8.87 -7.13 -1.02
CA SER A 807 -8.01 -6.26 -1.83
C SER A 807 -8.64 -4.88 -2.01
N LYS A 808 -8.00 -3.86 -1.41
CA LYS A 808 -8.39 -2.44 -1.49
C LYS A 808 -7.82 -1.73 -2.73
N THR A 809 -6.86 -2.34 -3.41
CA THR A 809 -6.08 -1.72 -4.50
C THR A 809 -6.48 -2.23 -5.89
N SER A 810 -7.72 -2.68 -6.06
CA SER A 810 -8.22 -3.13 -7.36
C SER A 810 -8.18 -2.01 -8.42
N HIS A 811 -7.78 -2.37 -9.64
CA HIS A 811 -7.86 -1.50 -10.82
C HIS A 811 -9.29 -1.35 -11.34
N LEU A 812 -10.21 -2.22 -10.92
CA LEU A 812 -11.61 -2.14 -11.31
C LEU A 812 -12.24 -0.85 -10.78
N ARG A 813 -13.06 -0.23 -11.63
CA ARG A 813 -14.02 0.82 -11.31
C ARG A 813 -15.39 0.41 -11.81
N ILE A 814 -16.41 0.86 -11.09
CA ILE A 814 -17.81 0.57 -11.39
C ILE A 814 -18.52 1.91 -11.50
N TYR A 815 -19.25 2.11 -12.58
CA TYR A 815 -19.97 3.33 -12.90
C TYR A 815 -21.44 3.00 -13.16
N PRO A 816 -22.39 3.89 -12.83
CA PRO A 816 -23.74 3.79 -13.36
C PRO A 816 -23.68 3.80 -14.90
N GLN A 817 -24.53 3.02 -15.56
CA GLN A 817 -24.61 3.07 -17.03
C GLN A 817 -25.12 4.45 -17.49
N ASN A 818 -26.09 5.01 -16.77
CA ASN A 818 -26.63 6.34 -16.98
C ASN A 818 -25.97 7.34 -16.02
N LEU A 819 -24.87 7.97 -16.45
CA LEU A 819 -24.16 8.96 -15.64
C LEU A 819 -24.75 10.37 -15.78
N SER A 820 -24.93 11.04 -14.65
CA SER A 820 -25.14 12.50 -14.60
C SER A 820 -23.82 13.23 -14.90
N ARG A 821 -23.47 13.42 -16.18
CA ARG A 821 -22.14 13.95 -16.59
C ARG A 821 -21.75 15.29 -15.94
N ASN A 822 -22.73 16.13 -15.63
CA ASN A 822 -22.53 17.42 -14.94
C ASN A 822 -22.75 17.35 -13.43
N GLY A 823 -22.99 16.15 -12.89
CA GLY A 823 -23.22 15.93 -11.47
C GLY A 823 -21.94 15.97 -10.64
N THR A 824 -22.12 16.04 -9.33
CA THR A 824 -21.06 15.93 -8.32
C THR A 824 -20.45 14.52 -8.27
N SER A 825 -19.35 14.35 -7.54
CA SER A 825 -18.75 13.02 -7.29
C SER A 825 -19.78 12.03 -6.73
N PHE A 826 -20.68 12.49 -5.87
CA PHE A 826 -21.74 11.68 -5.29
C PHE A 826 -22.74 11.16 -6.34
N GLU A 827 -23.17 12.02 -7.26
CA GLU A 827 -24.19 11.71 -8.27
C GLU A 827 -23.64 10.89 -9.45
N GLN A 828 -22.34 11.01 -9.74
CA GLN A 828 -21.70 10.28 -10.83
C GLN A 828 -21.26 8.86 -10.45
N ASN A 829 -21.08 8.57 -9.16
CA ASN A 829 -20.66 7.25 -8.72
C ASN A 829 -21.87 6.34 -8.44
N VAL A 830 -21.61 5.03 -8.41
CA VAL A 830 -22.60 4.07 -7.91
C VAL A 830 -22.89 4.30 -6.42
N PRO A 831 -24.13 4.06 -5.95
CA PRO A 831 -24.47 4.25 -4.55
C PRO A 831 -23.75 3.24 -3.65
N SER A 832 -23.59 3.61 -2.36
CA SER A 832 -23.20 2.67 -1.31
C SER A 832 -24.12 1.43 -1.31
N GLY A 833 -23.54 0.26 -1.09
CA GLY A 833 -24.21 -1.03 -1.19
C GLY A 833 -24.14 -1.67 -2.56
N THR A 834 -23.58 -1.01 -3.59
CA THR A 834 -23.41 -1.63 -4.92
C THR A 834 -22.47 -2.84 -4.83
N CYS A 835 -22.97 -4.01 -5.19
CA CYS A 835 -22.27 -5.28 -5.08
C CYS A 835 -22.32 -6.08 -6.40
N LEU A 836 -21.16 -6.59 -6.82
CA LEU A 836 -21.00 -7.47 -7.97
C LEU A 836 -20.57 -8.85 -7.49
N THR A 837 -21.40 -9.86 -7.75
CA THR A 837 -21.15 -11.27 -7.38
C THR A 837 -21.01 -12.18 -8.61
N ALA A 838 -20.98 -11.61 -9.81
CA ALA A 838 -20.89 -12.33 -11.09
C ALA A 838 -20.30 -11.41 -12.17
N GLY A 839 -20.06 -11.94 -13.38
CA GLY A 839 -19.53 -11.17 -14.51
C GLY A 839 -18.01 -11.12 -14.50
N ILE A 840 -17.48 -10.13 -13.78
CA ILE A 840 -16.05 -9.82 -13.69
C ILE A 840 -15.36 -10.43 -12.46
N THR A 841 -16.10 -11.21 -11.67
CA THR A 841 -15.55 -11.98 -10.56
C THR A 841 -14.70 -13.12 -11.10
N ARG A 842 -13.74 -13.58 -10.30
CA ARG A 842 -12.89 -14.73 -10.65
C ARG A 842 -13.70 -15.97 -11.05
N TYR A 843 -13.18 -16.75 -11.98
CA TYR A 843 -13.83 -17.97 -12.50
C TYR A 843 -13.66 -19.20 -11.59
N ASP A 844 -12.49 -19.34 -10.97
CA ASP A 844 -12.07 -20.54 -10.23
C ASP A 844 -12.42 -20.51 -8.73
N ARG A 845 -12.89 -19.38 -8.20
CA ARG A 845 -13.20 -19.20 -6.76
C ARG A 845 -14.32 -18.19 -6.55
N ASP A 846 -15.02 -18.34 -5.43
CA ASP A 846 -16.04 -17.39 -4.99
C ASP A 846 -15.41 -16.04 -4.64
N GLU A 847 -15.89 -15.00 -5.32
CA GLU A 847 -15.40 -13.64 -5.19
C GLU A 847 -16.55 -12.66 -5.38
N PHE A 848 -16.48 -11.52 -4.69
CA PHE A 848 -17.38 -10.40 -4.94
C PHE A 848 -16.66 -9.04 -4.81
N TYR A 849 -17.22 -8.03 -5.46
CA TYR A 849 -16.84 -6.64 -5.28
C TYR A 849 -17.94 -5.90 -4.53
N LEU A 850 -17.56 -5.04 -3.59
CA LEU A 850 -18.50 -4.25 -2.81
C LEU A 850 -18.03 -2.80 -2.70
N VAL A 851 -18.96 -1.88 -2.98
CA VAL A 851 -18.84 -0.45 -2.71
C VAL A 851 -19.57 -0.15 -1.42
N SER A 852 -18.84 -0.07 -0.31
CA SER A 852 -19.43 0.28 0.99
C SER A 852 -19.53 1.79 1.19
N GLN A 853 -18.52 2.55 0.77
CA GLN A 853 -18.41 3.97 1.03
C GLN A 853 -19.25 4.85 0.09
N SER A 854 -19.60 6.05 0.55
CA SER A 854 -20.19 7.11 -0.27
C SER A 854 -19.11 7.96 -0.96
N ALA A 855 -19.32 8.35 -2.22
CA ALA A 855 -18.35 9.11 -3.00
C ALA A 855 -18.35 10.59 -2.59
N LEU A 856 -17.33 11.02 -1.85
CA LEU A 856 -17.14 12.44 -1.52
C LEU A 856 -16.29 13.17 -2.58
N ILE A 857 -15.27 12.49 -3.09
CA ILE A 857 -14.26 13.06 -3.98
C ILE A 857 -13.85 12.00 -5.01
N GLY A 858 -13.81 12.39 -6.29
CA GLY A 858 -13.32 11.56 -7.38
C GLY A 858 -14.20 10.34 -7.71
N THR A 859 -13.56 9.26 -8.12
CA THR A 859 -14.19 7.97 -8.49
C THR A 859 -13.93 6.94 -7.40
N ILE A 860 -14.98 6.22 -7.00
CA ILE A 860 -14.89 5.17 -5.98
C ILE A 860 -14.01 4.00 -6.47
N ARG A 861 -13.22 3.46 -5.55
CA ARG A 861 -12.57 2.15 -5.69
C ARG A 861 -13.38 1.09 -4.94
N PRO A 862 -13.99 0.11 -5.65
CA PRO A 862 -14.62 -1.02 -4.99
C PRO A 862 -13.58 -1.91 -4.31
N ALA A 863 -13.90 -2.41 -3.11
CA ALA A 863 -13.09 -3.42 -2.46
C ALA A 863 -13.47 -4.80 -3.02
N ARG A 864 -12.45 -5.63 -3.25
CA ARG A 864 -12.64 -7.01 -3.72
C ARG A 864 -12.46 -7.99 -2.56
N TYR A 865 -13.33 -8.97 -2.48
CA TYR A 865 -13.38 -9.97 -1.41
C TYR A 865 -13.33 -11.36 -2.05
N SER A 866 -12.21 -12.06 -1.87
CA SER A 866 -12.00 -13.43 -2.37
C SER A 866 -12.15 -14.40 -1.19
N ILE A 867 -13.06 -15.38 -1.30
CA ILE A 867 -13.35 -16.33 -0.22
C ILE A 867 -12.37 -17.52 -0.35
N ILE A 868 -11.56 -17.74 0.69
CA ILE A 868 -10.51 -18.76 0.70
C ILE A 868 -10.95 -20.01 1.43
N VAL A 869 -11.57 -19.85 2.60
CA VAL A 869 -12.14 -20.95 3.42
C VAL A 869 -13.56 -20.57 3.80
N ASN A 870 -14.51 -21.51 3.71
CA ASN A 870 -15.92 -21.29 4.05
C ASN A 870 -16.52 -22.56 4.69
N ASP A 871 -16.05 -22.91 5.88
CA ASP A 871 -16.56 -24.06 6.64
C ASP A 871 -18.08 -23.95 6.93
N PRO A 872 -18.65 -22.76 7.27
CA PRO A 872 -20.09 -22.62 7.53
C PRO A 872 -20.99 -22.80 6.30
N LYS A 873 -20.41 -22.91 5.10
CA LYS A 873 -21.12 -23.02 3.81
C LYS A 873 -22.12 -21.88 3.59
N TRP A 874 -21.74 -20.66 3.98
CA TRP A 874 -22.55 -19.47 3.71
C TRP A 874 -22.47 -19.08 2.24
N THR A 875 -23.57 -18.60 1.67
CA THR A 875 -23.60 -18.15 0.29
C THR A 875 -22.83 -16.83 0.12
N VAL A 876 -22.33 -16.55 -1.08
CA VAL A 876 -21.69 -15.26 -1.41
C VAL A 876 -22.63 -14.08 -1.12
N ASN A 877 -23.94 -14.27 -1.32
CA ASN A 877 -24.94 -13.25 -1.05
C ASN A 877 -25.06 -12.96 0.47
N GLU A 878 -25.11 -13.99 1.33
CA GLU A 878 -25.07 -13.84 2.79
C GLU A 878 -23.78 -13.14 3.25
N ILE A 879 -22.63 -13.60 2.75
CA ILE A 879 -21.31 -13.05 3.10
C ILE A 879 -21.20 -11.57 2.69
N SER A 880 -21.71 -11.20 1.51
CA SER A 880 -21.69 -9.82 1.02
C SER A 880 -22.55 -8.87 1.89
N HIS A 881 -23.74 -9.31 2.32
CA HIS A 881 -24.59 -8.54 3.24
C HIS A 881 -23.95 -8.37 4.62
N MET A 882 -23.43 -9.46 5.20
CA MET A 882 -22.69 -9.40 6.47
C MET A 882 -21.51 -8.42 6.39
N THR A 883 -20.71 -8.53 5.32
CA THR A 883 -19.56 -7.65 5.07
C THR A 883 -19.99 -6.18 4.96
N TYR A 884 -21.10 -5.90 4.28
CA TYR A 884 -21.65 -4.56 4.16
C TYR A 884 -22.15 -4.02 5.52
N PHE A 885 -22.88 -4.83 6.29
CA PHE A 885 -23.36 -4.44 7.63
C PHE A 885 -22.22 -4.14 8.60
N LEU A 886 -21.16 -4.96 8.62
CA LEU A 886 -19.97 -4.71 9.44
C LEU A 886 -19.25 -3.40 9.08
N ALA A 887 -19.35 -2.92 7.84
CA ALA A 887 -18.79 -1.61 7.48
C ALA A 887 -19.49 -0.46 8.24
N PHE A 888 -20.77 -0.60 8.57
CA PHE A 888 -21.48 0.38 9.40
C PHE A 888 -21.11 0.31 10.88
N GLY A 889 -20.42 -0.74 11.34
CA GLY A 889 -19.90 -0.81 12.71
C GLY A 889 -18.77 0.19 13.02
N HIS A 890 -18.39 1.05 12.06
CA HIS A 890 -17.33 2.02 12.19
C HIS A 890 -17.70 3.19 13.12
N GLN A 891 -17.29 3.11 14.38
CA GLN A 891 -17.79 3.96 15.45
C GLN A 891 -17.47 5.47 15.35
N VAL A 892 -16.50 5.89 14.52
CA VAL A 892 -16.10 7.31 14.43
C VAL A 892 -16.80 8.09 13.30
N SER A 893 -17.59 7.42 12.46
CA SER A 893 -18.41 8.04 11.41
C SER A 893 -19.69 7.23 11.17
N PHE A 894 -20.81 7.91 10.93
CA PHE A 894 -22.08 7.23 10.57
C PHE A 894 -22.11 6.72 9.13
N GLN A 895 -21.21 7.23 8.28
CA GLN A 895 -21.02 6.72 6.94
C GLN A 895 -19.98 5.58 6.98
N PRO A 896 -20.25 4.45 6.31
CA PRO A 896 -19.36 3.29 6.31
C PRO A 896 -18.06 3.60 5.54
N PRO A 897 -16.91 3.07 5.98
CA PRO A 897 -15.68 3.06 5.20
C PRO A 897 -15.76 2.00 4.08
N ALA A 898 -14.71 1.90 3.27
CA ALA A 898 -14.66 0.97 2.14
C ALA A 898 -14.57 -0.53 2.51
N VAL A 899 -14.24 -0.81 3.77
CA VAL A 899 -14.02 -2.16 4.31
C VAL A 899 -14.75 -2.31 5.65
N PRO A 900 -15.00 -3.54 6.13
CA PRO A 900 -15.57 -3.80 7.45
C PRO A 900 -14.81 -3.08 8.57
N ASN A 901 -15.54 -2.73 9.64
CA ASN A 901 -14.99 -2.04 10.81
C ASN A 901 -13.75 -2.76 11.42
N VAL A 902 -13.77 -4.08 11.52
CA VAL A 902 -12.63 -4.88 12.02
C VAL A 902 -11.39 -4.74 11.16
N LEU A 903 -11.53 -4.72 9.83
CA LEU A 903 -10.37 -4.56 8.96
C LEU A 903 -9.87 -3.11 8.96
N TYR A 904 -10.80 -2.14 9.02
CA TYR A 904 -10.44 -0.73 9.14
C TYR A 904 -9.66 -0.44 10.43
N ALA A 905 -10.08 -1.02 11.55
CA ALA A 905 -9.39 -0.90 12.84
C ALA A 905 -8.00 -1.56 12.79
N ALA A 906 -7.88 -2.76 12.19
CA ALA A 906 -6.61 -3.45 11.99
C ALA A 906 -5.61 -2.61 11.18
N GLU A 907 -6.08 -1.93 10.12
CA GLU A 907 -5.26 -1.03 9.32
C GLU A 907 -4.70 0.15 10.13
N ASN A 908 -5.52 0.77 10.98
CA ASN A 908 -5.05 1.84 11.86
C ASN A 908 -4.04 1.33 12.90
N MET A 909 -4.20 0.09 13.39
CA MET A 909 -3.23 -0.54 14.30
C MET A 909 -1.90 -0.82 13.62
N ALA A 910 -1.90 -1.30 12.37
CA ALA A 910 -0.68 -1.53 11.59
C ALA A 910 0.06 -0.21 11.34
N LYS A 911 -0.66 0.83 10.89
CA LYS A 911 -0.11 2.18 10.68
C LYS A 911 0.44 2.77 11.98
N ARG A 912 -0.28 2.62 13.10
CA ARG A 912 0.17 3.12 14.41
C ARG A 912 1.43 2.39 14.88
N GLY A 913 1.48 1.06 14.76
CA GLY A 913 2.65 0.27 15.13
C GLY A 913 3.89 0.69 14.34
N ARG A 914 3.75 0.94 13.03
CA ARG A 914 4.85 1.47 12.20
C ARG A 914 5.31 2.86 12.64
N ASN A 915 4.37 3.79 12.90
CA ASN A 915 4.74 5.15 13.34
C ASN A 915 5.41 5.12 14.72
N ASN A 916 4.94 4.28 15.64
CA ASN A 916 5.55 4.10 16.96
C ASN A 916 6.97 3.53 16.85
N PHE A 917 7.21 2.59 15.94
CA PHE A 917 8.56 2.08 15.65
C PHE A 917 9.50 3.21 15.19
N ILE A 918 9.07 4.00 14.21
CA ILE A 918 9.85 5.14 13.69
C ILE A 918 10.12 6.17 14.80
N ALA A 919 9.12 6.51 15.60
CA ALA A 919 9.26 7.43 16.73
C ALA A 919 10.23 6.89 17.79
N HIS A 920 10.18 5.59 18.09
CA HIS A 920 11.08 4.95 19.05
C HIS A 920 12.53 5.00 18.57
N GLN A 921 12.78 4.72 17.29
CA GLN A 921 14.11 4.88 16.69
C GLN A 921 14.62 6.33 16.77
N LYS A 922 13.74 7.31 16.55
CA LYS A 922 14.08 8.74 16.73
C LYS A 922 14.43 9.04 18.19
N SER A 923 13.64 8.55 19.16
CA SER A 923 13.88 8.72 20.60
C SER A 923 15.23 8.16 21.03
N LEU A 924 15.56 6.93 20.63
CA LEU A 924 16.85 6.30 20.95
C LEU A 924 18.04 7.09 20.39
N ARG A 925 17.90 7.64 19.17
CA ARG A 925 18.94 8.51 18.60
C ARG A 925 19.11 9.76 19.44
N LEU A 926 18.03 10.44 19.83
CA LEU A 926 18.09 11.64 20.67
C LEU A 926 18.73 11.36 22.02
N GLU A 927 18.39 10.25 22.68
CA GLU A 927 19.00 9.83 23.95
C GLU A 927 20.50 9.50 23.81
N ARG A 928 20.94 8.94 22.67
CA ARG A 928 22.36 8.68 22.39
C ARG A 928 23.14 9.97 22.14
N PHE A 929 22.57 10.93 21.40
CA PHE A 929 23.15 12.26 21.19
C PHE A 929 23.31 13.02 22.51
N ALA A 930 22.34 12.94 23.42
CA ALA A 930 22.44 13.58 24.73
C ALA A 930 23.55 12.99 25.61
N ASN A 931 23.92 11.71 25.40
CA ASN A 931 24.86 10.96 26.24
C ASN A 931 26.26 10.76 25.63
N ASN A 932 26.61 11.41 24.51
CA ASN A 932 27.93 11.33 23.85
C ASN A 932 28.47 9.89 23.63
N ARG A 933 27.62 8.91 23.32
CA ARG A 933 28.07 7.54 22.99
C ARG A 933 28.22 7.34 21.49
N ASN A 934 29.42 6.96 21.03
CA ASN A 934 29.72 6.67 19.62
C ASN A 934 29.24 5.28 19.16
N ASP A 935 28.91 5.24 17.88
CA ASP A 935 28.37 4.19 16.99
C ASP A 935 28.40 2.71 17.41
N VAL A 936 27.19 2.14 17.51
CA VAL A 936 26.86 0.80 17.00
C VAL A 936 25.52 0.91 16.26
N LYS A 937 25.49 0.59 14.96
CA LYS A 937 24.26 0.28 14.24
C LYS A 937 23.73 -1.03 14.81
N GLU A 938 22.76 -0.97 15.72
CA GLU A 938 21.99 -2.16 16.06
C GLU A 938 21.16 -2.52 14.83
N ASP A 939 21.64 -3.51 14.07
CA ASP A 939 20.78 -4.27 13.19
C ASP A 939 19.60 -4.78 14.02
N ALA A 940 18.38 -4.63 13.51
CA ALA A 940 17.17 -5.07 14.17
C ALA A 940 17.18 -6.61 14.30
N SER A 941 17.84 -7.13 15.33
CA SER A 941 17.82 -8.54 15.68
C SER A 941 16.38 -8.94 16.02
N GLY A 942 16.00 -10.20 15.74
CA GLY A 942 14.65 -10.70 16.02
C GLY A 942 14.23 -10.48 17.48
N GLU A 943 15.18 -10.57 18.41
CA GLU A 943 14.95 -10.36 19.83
C GLU A 943 14.63 -8.89 20.18
N LEU A 944 15.28 -7.92 19.51
CA LEU A 944 14.98 -6.50 19.68
C LEU A 944 13.57 -6.15 19.15
N ILE A 945 13.19 -6.77 18.01
CA ILE A 945 11.86 -6.64 17.41
C ILE A 945 10.78 -7.20 18.36
N ASP A 946 11.03 -8.36 18.96
CA ASP A 946 10.10 -8.99 19.90
C ASP A 946 9.99 -8.20 21.20
N ASN A 947 11.10 -7.69 21.74
CA ASN A 947 11.12 -6.87 22.95
C ASN A 947 10.40 -5.53 22.74
N LEU A 948 10.62 -4.87 21.60
CA LEU A 948 9.90 -3.66 21.24
C LEU A 948 8.40 -3.92 21.04
N SER A 949 8.05 -5.03 20.39
CA SER A 949 6.66 -5.46 20.26
C SER A 949 6.00 -5.69 21.61
N LYS A 950 6.68 -6.38 22.54
CA LYS A 950 6.19 -6.57 23.91
C LYS A 950 6.02 -5.23 24.62
N MET A 951 7.00 -4.34 24.56
CA MET A 951 6.93 -3.02 25.20
C MET A 951 5.77 -2.16 24.65
N LEU A 952 5.58 -2.12 23.33
CA LEU A 952 4.51 -1.33 22.70
C LEU A 952 3.11 -1.85 23.03
N ASN A 953 2.98 -3.14 23.36
CA ASN A 953 1.71 -3.74 23.76
C ASN A 953 1.57 -3.93 25.28
N ALA A 954 2.62 -3.74 26.08
CA ALA A 954 2.61 -4.03 27.52
C ALA A 954 1.58 -3.19 28.28
N CYS A 955 1.36 -1.95 27.83
CA CYS A 955 0.38 -1.04 28.41
C CYS A 955 -0.87 -0.87 27.52
N ALA A 956 -1.03 -1.73 26.49
CA ALA A 956 -2.25 -1.76 25.71
C ALA A 956 -3.38 -2.29 26.60
N ILE A 957 -4.29 -1.38 26.98
CA ILE A 957 -5.37 -1.66 27.92
C ILE A 957 -6.30 -2.72 27.31
N GLN A 958 -6.43 -3.86 27.99
CA GLN A 958 -7.42 -4.89 27.64
C GLN A 958 -8.82 -4.25 27.60
N ASN A 959 -9.57 -4.51 26.53
CA ASN A 959 -10.94 -4.00 26.32
C ASN A 959 -11.08 -2.48 26.08
N LYS A 960 -10.04 -1.78 25.59
CA LYS A 960 -10.19 -0.39 25.09
C LYS A 960 -9.82 -0.26 23.61
N ASN A 961 -10.62 0.51 22.88
CA ASN A 961 -10.43 0.83 21.47
C ASN A 961 -9.23 1.78 21.26
N TYR A 962 -8.00 1.25 21.29
CA TYR A 962 -6.75 2.03 21.17
C TYR A 962 -6.55 2.70 19.79
N TRP A 963 -7.36 2.32 18.81
CA TRP A 963 -7.21 2.68 17.40
C TRP A 963 -8.05 3.89 16.93
N ALA A 964 -8.95 4.40 17.78
CA ALA A 964 -9.96 5.42 17.40
C ALA A 964 -9.43 6.86 17.23
#